data_AF-A0A8C8BC75-F1
#
_entry.id   AF-A0A8C8BC75-F1
#
_cell.length_a   1.000
_cell.length_b   1.000
_cell.length_c   1.000
_cell.angle_alpha   90.00
_cell.angle_beta   90.00
_cell.angle_gamma   90.00
#
_symmetry.space_group_name_H-M   'P 1'
#
loop_
_entity.id
_entity.type
_entity.pdbx_description
1 polymer ?
#
loop_
_entity_poly.entity_id
_entity_poly.type
_entity_poly.pdbx_seq_one_letter_code
_entity_poly.pdbx_strand_id
1 'polypeptide(L)'
;MSSHFLGSRASVCIAVALEDKHLNNKCPLYSSFLLIFIAEHDVIWYGISLWSVWVSCPGCVTSQPLAHPHIAEIIEHYRKEQIVQGYYLKDPVPMQHQEQVLNDTVDGKEIYNTIRRKTKDAFYKNIVKKGYLLKKSKGKRWKNLYFILEGNDAQLIYFESEKRATKPKGLIDLSVCSVYGVHDSLFGRPNCFQIVVQHFSEEHYIFYFAGETPEQAQDWMKALQMFCSLRKSSPGTSNKRLRQVSSLILHVEEAHTLPVKHFTNPYCNIYLNSVQVAKTHIREGQNPVWSEEFVFDDLSPDINRFEIILSNKTKKSKDPDILFMRCQLSRLQKGHATDEWFQLSSHIPLKGIEPGSLRVRARYSMEKIMPEEEYNEFKELILQKEMHVVYALSHVCGQDRTLLAGILLKIFLHEKLDMEGTVLITLTFTETLGREWLPTLHFYEATTLFRATTLSSTLMEQYMKATATRFVHHALKDSILKIMESKQSCELNPSKLEKNEDVNTNLAHLLSILSELVEKIFMAAEILPPTLRYIYGCLQKSVQNKWPANTTMRTRVVSGFVFLRLICPAILNPRMFNIISDSPSPTAARTLTLVAKSVQNLANLVEFGAKEPYMEGVNPFIKSNKHRMIMFLDELGNVPELPDTTEHSRTDLSRYLAALHEMCVAHSDELRTLSNERGVMQHVLKKLLAITELLQQKQNQYSVSNNIR
;
A
#
# COMPACT_ATOMS: atom_id res chain seq x y z
N MET A 1 -29.99 -7.04 -35.76
CA MET A 1 -28.54 -6.85 -36.00
C MET A 1 -27.90 -8.23 -36.14
N SER A 2 -27.11 -8.40 -37.19
CA SER A 2 -26.50 -9.65 -37.68
C SER A 2 -25.50 -10.29 -36.69
N SER A 3 -25.70 -11.56 -36.36
CA SER A 3 -24.78 -12.38 -35.55
C SER A 3 -23.93 -13.29 -36.43
N HIS A 4 -22.62 -13.05 -36.48
CA HIS A 4 -21.64 -13.98 -37.03
C HIS A 4 -21.34 -15.09 -36.01
N PHE A 5 -21.53 -16.34 -36.43
CA PHE A 5 -21.14 -17.55 -35.70
C PHE A 5 -19.66 -17.86 -35.91
N LEU A 6 -18.92 -18.08 -34.83
CA LEU A 6 -17.64 -18.82 -34.85
C LEU A 6 -17.57 -19.69 -33.59
N GLY A 7 -17.43 -20.98 -33.81
CA GLY A 7 -17.69 -22.02 -32.82
C GLY A 7 -16.67 -22.10 -31.68
N SER A 8 -17.18 -22.19 -30.46
CA SER A 8 -16.73 -23.12 -29.41
C SER A 8 -17.66 -22.97 -28.20
N ARG A 9 -18.40 -24.05 -27.89
CA ARG A 9 -19.22 -24.31 -26.67
C ARG A 9 -19.65 -23.06 -25.87
N ALA A 10 -20.75 -22.42 -26.26
CA ALA A 10 -21.39 -21.36 -25.51
C ALA A 10 -22.87 -21.68 -25.27
N SER A 11 -23.37 -21.48 -24.05
CA SER A 11 -24.80 -21.39 -23.77
C SER A 11 -25.37 -20.18 -24.53
N VAL A 12 -26.42 -20.39 -25.33
CA VAL A 12 -27.04 -19.33 -26.11
C VAL A 12 -28.00 -18.57 -25.19
N CYS A 13 -27.79 -17.27 -25.05
CA CYS A 13 -28.66 -16.37 -24.30
C CYS A 13 -29.51 -15.56 -25.30
N ILE A 14 -30.82 -15.81 -25.36
CA ILE A 14 -31.72 -15.06 -26.25
C ILE A 14 -32.46 -14.03 -25.39
N ALA A 15 -32.25 -12.75 -25.68
CA ALA A 15 -33.04 -11.66 -25.13
C ALA A 15 -34.18 -11.34 -26.10
N VAL A 16 -35.42 -11.59 -25.69
CA VAL A 16 -36.62 -11.24 -26.45
C VAL A 16 -37.17 -9.93 -25.88
N ALA A 17 -37.21 -8.88 -26.70
CA ALA A 17 -37.90 -7.65 -26.37
C ALA A 17 -39.41 -7.88 -26.53
N LEU A 18 -40.17 -7.73 -25.45
CA LEU A 18 -41.63 -7.77 -25.51
C LEU A 18 -42.13 -6.36 -25.87
N GLU A 19 -42.46 -6.15 -27.14
CA GLU A 19 -43.14 -4.93 -27.60
C GLU A 19 -44.65 -5.04 -27.32
N ASP A 20 -45.14 -4.26 -26.36
CA ASP A 20 -46.56 -4.16 -26.08
C ASP A 20 -47.22 -3.17 -27.05
N LYS A 21 -47.95 -3.68 -28.06
CA LYS A 21 -48.53 -2.87 -29.14
C LYS A 21 -49.56 -1.84 -28.67
N HIS A 22 -50.07 -1.93 -27.44
CA HIS A 22 -51.04 -0.97 -26.89
C HIS A 22 -50.42 0.28 -26.26
N LEU A 23 -49.11 0.30 -25.98
CA LEU A 23 -48.41 1.39 -25.27
C LEU A 23 -47.77 2.45 -26.17
N ASN A 24 -47.74 2.23 -27.49
CA ASN A 24 -46.97 3.03 -28.43
C ASN A 24 -47.45 4.49 -28.59
N ASN A 25 -48.59 4.86 -28.00
CA ASN A 25 -49.15 6.21 -28.09
C ASN A 25 -48.99 7.07 -26.83
N LYS A 26 -48.34 6.61 -25.74
CA LYS A 26 -48.19 7.45 -24.53
C LYS A 26 -46.80 7.52 -23.86
N CYS A 27 -45.84 6.63 -24.14
CA CYS A 27 -44.44 6.79 -23.69
C CYS A 27 -43.48 5.89 -24.51
N PRO A 28 -42.38 6.41 -25.13
CA PRO A 28 -41.49 5.60 -25.97
C PRO A 28 -40.43 4.74 -25.24
N LEU A 29 -40.45 4.65 -23.89
CA LEU A 29 -39.30 4.16 -23.10
C LEU A 29 -39.62 3.02 -22.12
N TYR A 30 -40.72 2.29 -22.32
CA TYR A 30 -41.00 1.06 -21.57
C TYR A 30 -40.63 -0.17 -22.42
N SER A 31 -39.56 -0.87 -22.06
CA SER A 31 -39.23 -2.18 -22.63
C SER A 31 -39.06 -3.21 -21.53
N SER A 32 -39.86 -4.28 -21.61
CA SER A 32 -39.72 -5.46 -20.75
C SER A 32 -38.91 -6.51 -21.52
N PHE A 33 -37.84 -7.02 -20.92
CA PHE A 33 -36.98 -8.02 -21.54
C PHE A 33 -37.20 -9.39 -20.91
N LEU A 34 -37.41 -10.40 -21.75
CA LEU A 34 -37.45 -11.80 -21.35
C LEU A 34 -36.14 -12.46 -21.76
N LEU A 35 -35.38 -12.96 -20.79
CA LEU A 35 -34.13 -13.70 -21.01
C LEU A 35 -34.40 -15.19 -20.94
N ILE A 36 -34.07 -15.91 -22.02
CA ILE A 36 -34.20 -17.37 -22.12
C ILE A 36 -32.81 -17.98 -22.33
N PHE A 37 -32.43 -18.93 -21.48
CA PHE A 37 -31.16 -19.67 -21.56
C PHE A 37 -31.39 -21.01 -22.26
N ILE A 38 -30.63 -21.28 -23.32
CA ILE A 38 -30.64 -22.58 -24.02
C ILE A 38 -29.24 -23.19 -23.95
N ALA A 39 -29.14 -24.39 -23.38
CA ALA A 39 -27.92 -25.20 -23.35
C ALA A 39 -28.06 -26.39 -24.32
N GLU A 40 -27.01 -26.67 -25.10
CA GLU A 40 -27.06 -27.57 -26.25
C GLU A 40 -26.93 -29.08 -25.93
N HIS A 41 -27.16 -29.51 -24.68
CA HIS A 41 -27.31 -30.93 -24.34
C HIS A 41 -28.11 -31.11 -23.01
N ASP A 42 -29.30 -31.71 -23.13
CA ASP A 42 -30.14 -32.42 -22.14
C ASP A 42 -30.33 -31.91 -20.69
N VAL A 43 -29.99 -30.67 -20.35
CA VAL A 43 -30.49 -30.04 -19.10
C VAL A 43 -30.88 -28.58 -19.39
N ILE A 44 -32.19 -28.33 -19.54
CA ILE A 44 -32.72 -26.98 -19.74
C ILE A 44 -33.02 -26.36 -18.37
N TRP A 45 -32.31 -25.28 -18.02
CA TRP A 45 -32.67 -24.42 -16.90
C TRP A 45 -33.71 -23.40 -17.35
N TYR A 46 -34.94 -23.48 -16.85
CA TYR A 46 -35.91 -22.38 -16.98
C TYR A 46 -35.85 -21.48 -15.75
N GLY A 47 -35.15 -20.36 -15.86
CA GLY A 47 -35.29 -19.22 -14.96
C GLY A 47 -35.90 -18.06 -15.72
N ILE A 48 -37.22 -17.86 -15.64
CA ILE A 48 -37.86 -16.64 -16.15
C ILE A 48 -37.63 -15.55 -15.10
N SER A 49 -36.76 -14.59 -15.41
CA SER A 49 -36.62 -13.36 -14.61
C SER A 49 -37.13 -12.19 -15.43
N LEU A 50 -38.24 -11.58 -14.99
CA LEU A 50 -38.76 -10.34 -15.54
C LEU A 50 -37.99 -9.19 -14.90
N TRP A 51 -37.12 -8.53 -15.67
CA TRP A 51 -36.47 -7.30 -15.24
C TRP A 51 -37.30 -6.11 -15.69
N SER A 52 -37.71 -5.26 -14.74
CA SER A 52 -38.30 -3.95 -15.02
C SER A 52 -37.24 -2.88 -14.80
N VAL A 53 -36.83 -2.19 -15.86
CA VAL A 53 -35.95 -1.02 -15.77
C VAL A 53 -36.82 0.21 -15.52
N TRP A 54 -36.78 0.75 -14.30
CA TRP A 54 -37.39 2.04 -13.99
C TRP A 54 -36.44 3.18 -14.40
N VAL A 55 -36.65 3.76 -15.57
CA VAL A 55 -36.04 5.05 -15.91
C VAL A 55 -36.93 6.16 -15.32
N SER A 56 -36.45 6.82 -14.25
CA SER A 56 -37.15 7.97 -13.68
C SER A 56 -37.13 9.14 -14.66
N CYS A 57 -38.28 9.46 -15.24
CA CYS A 57 -38.49 10.64 -16.06
C CYS A 57 -39.09 11.75 -15.15
N PRO A 58 -38.47 12.93 -15.00
CA PRO A 58 -39.02 13.98 -14.16
C PRO A 58 -40.24 14.61 -14.87
N GLY A 59 -41.46 14.27 -14.44
CA GLY A 59 -42.66 15.01 -14.87
C GLY A 59 -44.01 14.27 -14.92
N CYS A 60 -44.10 12.95 -14.74
CA CYS A 60 -45.38 12.24 -14.82
C CYS A 60 -46.00 11.98 -13.44
N VAL A 61 -47.03 12.77 -13.10
CA VAL A 61 -47.95 12.52 -11.98
C VAL A 61 -49.14 11.75 -12.53
N THR A 62 -49.20 10.43 -12.31
CA THR A 62 -50.47 9.68 -12.21
C THR A 62 -50.18 8.27 -11.71
N SER A 63 -50.67 7.99 -10.51
CA SER A 63 -50.64 6.68 -9.86
C SER A 63 -51.89 5.88 -10.22
N GLN A 64 -51.75 4.87 -11.08
CA GLN A 64 -52.70 3.75 -11.17
C GLN A 64 -51.90 2.45 -11.39
N PRO A 65 -52.24 1.35 -10.68
CA PRO A 65 -51.59 0.06 -10.89
C PRO A 65 -52.11 -0.58 -12.18
N LEU A 66 -51.27 -0.70 -13.20
CA LEU A 66 -51.58 -1.44 -14.43
C LEU A 66 -51.26 -2.93 -14.23
N ALA A 67 -52.22 -3.80 -14.52
CA ALA A 67 -52.11 -5.24 -14.36
C ALA A 67 -51.06 -5.83 -15.31
N HIS A 68 -50.08 -6.55 -14.76
CA HIS A 68 -49.10 -7.32 -15.52
C HIS A 68 -49.77 -8.55 -16.16
N PRO A 69 -49.40 -8.95 -17.39
CA PRO A 69 -49.82 -10.23 -17.92
C PRO A 69 -49.30 -11.35 -17.01
N HIS A 70 -50.21 -12.25 -16.62
CA HIS A 70 -49.88 -13.33 -15.70
C HIS A 70 -48.87 -14.26 -16.40
N ILE A 71 -47.84 -14.72 -15.68
CA ILE A 71 -46.81 -15.65 -16.19
C ILE A 71 -47.42 -16.85 -16.96
N ALA A 72 -48.63 -17.28 -16.57
CA ALA A 72 -49.39 -18.32 -17.24
C ALA A 72 -49.71 -18.01 -18.71
N GLU A 73 -50.04 -16.76 -19.06
CA GLU A 73 -50.37 -16.35 -20.42
C GLU A 73 -49.13 -16.34 -21.32
N ILE A 74 -47.98 -15.93 -20.77
CA ILE A 74 -46.69 -15.95 -21.46
C ILE A 74 -46.25 -17.41 -21.74
N ILE A 75 -46.45 -18.30 -20.76
CA ILE A 75 -46.17 -19.73 -20.90
C ILE A 75 -47.04 -20.36 -22.01
N GLU A 76 -48.33 -20.01 -22.07
CA GLU A 76 -49.23 -20.56 -23.07
C GLU A 76 -48.96 -20.03 -24.49
N HIS A 77 -48.52 -18.78 -24.61
CA HIS A 77 -48.11 -18.17 -25.89
C HIS A 77 -46.89 -18.88 -26.48
N TYR A 78 -45.82 -19.08 -25.70
CA TYR A 78 -44.59 -19.73 -26.19
C TYR A 78 -44.66 -21.27 -26.25
N ARG A 79 -45.73 -21.89 -25.74
CA ARG A 79 -46.08 -23.29 -26.07
C ARG A 79 -46.59 -23.45 -27.49
N LYS A 80 -47.20 -22.40 -28.07
CA LYS A 80 -47.86 -22.44 -29.39
C LYS A 80 -47.03 -21.75 -30.49
N GLU A 81 -46.26 -20.73 -30.15
CA GLU A 81 -45.34 -20.05 -31.07
C GLU A 81 -43.87 -20.47 -30.88
N GLN A 82 -43.11 -20.46 -31.98
CA GLN A 82 -41.69 -20.83 -31.96
C GLN A 82 -40.86 -19.73 -31.29
N ILE A 83 -40.05 -20.10 -30.30
CA ILE A 83 -39.12 -19.19 -29.60
C ILE A 83 -37.93 -18.88 -30.52
N VAL A 84 -37.48 -19.88 -31.26
CA VAL A 84 -36.53 -19.80 -32.39
C VAL A 84 -36.84 -20.97 -33.33
N GLN A 85 -36.38 -20.92 -34.59
CA GLN A 85 -36.72 -21.88 -35.64
C GLN A 85 -36.66 -23.34 -35.16
N GLY A 86 -37.83 -23.98 -35.03
CA GLY A 86 -37.97 -25.38 -34.62
C GLY A 86 -38.10 -25.68 -33.11
N TYR A 87 -38.12 -24.67 -32.22
CA TYR A 87 -38.18 -24.88 -30.77
C TYR A 87 -39.39 -24.19 -30.10
N TYR A 88 -40.10 -24.95 -29.27
CA TYR A 88 -41.30 -24.55 -28.51
C TYR A 88 -41.10 -24.76 -27.01
N LEU A 89 -41.83 -24.03 -26.17
CA LEU A 89 -41.83 -24.21 -24.72
C LEU A 89 -42.42 -25.58 -24.33
N LYS A 90 -41.71 -26.37 -23.52
CA LYS A 90 -42.14 -27.70 -23.05
C LYS A 90 -42.60 -27.67 -21.59
N ASP A 91 -43.06 -28.82 -21.08
CA ASP A 91 -43.57 -28.97 -19.71
C ASP A 91 -42.48 -28.72 -18.64
N PRO A 92 -42.87 -28.16 -17.47
CA PRO A 92 -41.95 -27.91 -16.37
C PRO A 92 -41.40 -29.22 -15.78
N VAL A 93 -40.09 -29.25 -15.52
CA VAL A 93 -39.43 -30.42 -14.91
C VAL A 93 -39.67 -30.41 -13.38
N PRO A 94 -40.06 -31.53 -12.74
CA PRO A 94 -40.40 -31.56 -11.32
C PRO A 94 -39.23 -31.20 -10.38
N MET A 95 -39.55 -30.48 -9.29
CA MET A 95 -38.63 -29.91 -8.27
C MET A 95 -37.63 -30.90 -7.64
N GLN A 96 -37.87 -32.21 -7.70
CA GLN A 96 -36.97 -33.22 -7.12
C GLN A 96 -35.58 -33.29 -7.80
N HIS A 97 -35.44 -32.77 -9.02
CA HIS A 97 -34.13 -32.68 -9.68
C HIS A 97 -33.34 -31.42 -9.32
N GLN A 98 -33.94 -30.45 -8.61
CA GLN A 98 -33.25 -29.21 -8.23
C GLN A 98 -32.32 -29.41 -7.01
N GLU A 99 -32.71 -30.26 -6.06
CA GLU A 99 -31.88 -30.58 -4.88
C GLU A 99 -30.69 -31.50 -5.18
N GLN A 100 -30.75 -32.30 -6.25
CA GLN A 100 -29.58 -33.05 -6.72
C GLN A 100 -28.60 -32.16 -7.48
N VAL A 101 -29.09 -31.20 -8.28
CA VAL A 101 -28.20 -30.28 -9.03
C VAL A 101 -27.61 -29.17 -8.16
N LEU A 102 -28.29 -28.74 -7.09
CA LEU A 102 -27.77 -27.77 -6.12
C LEU A 102 -26.70 -28.36 -5.19
N ASN A 103 -26.69 -29.68 -4.97
CA ASN A 103 -25.68 -30.34 -4.14
C ASN A 103 -24.44 -30.83 -4.92
N ASP A 104 -24.57 -31.05 -6.24
CA ASP A 104 -23.48 -31.59 -7.06
C ASP A 104 -22.43 -30.54 -7.49
N THR A 105 -22.64 -29.25 -7.24
CA THR A 105 -21.65 -28.20 -7.59
C THR A 105 -20.59 -27.94 -6.52
N VAL A 106 -20.65 -28.61 -5.35
CA VAL A 106 -19.60 -28.50 -4.31
C VAL A 106 -19.33 -29.83 -3.58
N ASP A 107 -19.49 -30.99 -4.22
CA ASP A 107 -18.83 -32.21 -3.74
C ASP A 107 -17.72 -32.58 -4.72
N GLY A 108 -16.48 -32.62 -4.23
CA GLY A 108 -15.27 -32.76 -5.07
C GLY A 108 -15.22 -34.01 -5.97
N LYS A 109 -16.22 -34.89 -5.89
CA LYS A 109 -16.36 -36.16 -6.63
C LYS A 109 -16.53 -36.00 -8.15
N GLU A 110 -17.19 -34.97 -8.66
CA GLU A 110 -17.30 -34.78 -10.12
C GLU A 110 -15.99 -34.27 -10.75
N ILE A 111 -15.27 -33.39 -10.04
CA ILE A 111 -13.91 -32.96 -10.42
C ILE A 111 -12.98 -34.19 -10.48
N TYR A 112 -13.12 -35.13 -9.54
CA TYR A 112 -12.38 -36.38 -9.55
C TYR A 112 -12.66 -37.23 -10.79
N ASN A 113 -13.89 -37.23 -11.35
CA ASN A 113 -14.28 -38.08 -12.48
C ASN A 113 -13.82 -37.51 -13.84
N THR A 114 -13.87 -36.20 -14.02
CA THR A 114 -13.43 -35.54 -15.28
C THR A 114 -11.91 -35.61 -15.46
N ILE A 115 -11.17 -35.57 -14.35
CA ILE A 115 -9.69 -35.65 -14.33
C ILE A 115 -9.19 -37.10 -14.46
N ARG A 116 -9.98 -38.11 -14.07
CA ARG A 116 -9.57 -39.54 -14.08
C ARG A 116 -9.51 -40.19 -15.47
N ARG A 117 -10.06 -39.57 -16.51
CA ARG A 117 -10.19 -40.19 -17.85
C ARG A 117 -8.97 -40.02 -18.77
N LYS A 118 -7.92 -39.29 -18.39
CA LYS A 118 -6.73 -39.10 -19.24
C LYS A 118 -5.47 -39.71 -18.62
N THR A 119 -4.73 -40.49 -19.41
CA THR A 119 -3.49 -41.18 -19.02
C THR A 119 -2.31 -40.23 -18.87
N LYS A 120 -1.28 -40.68 -18.12
CA LYS A 120 -0.10 -39.92 -17.63
C LYS A 120 0.61 -39.02 -18.66
N ASP A 121 0.59 -39.37 -19.94
CA ASP A 121 1.29 -38.62 -21.00
C ASP A 121 0.50 -37.44 -21.58
N ALA A 122 -0.77 -37.26 -21.16
CA ALA A 122 -1.63 -36.18 -21.63
C ALA A 122 -1.70 -34.97 -20.68
N PHE A 123 -1.01 -35.02 -19.54
CA PHE A 123 -1.53 -34.32 -18.37
C PHE A 123 -1.22 -32.82 -18.25
N TYR A 124 -0.18 -32.26 -18.87
CA TYR A 124 0.04 -30.81 -18.84
C TYR A 124 0.84 -30.38 -20.07
N LYS A 125 0.16 -30.09 -21.19
CA LYS A 125 0.84 -29.77 -22.45
C LYS A 125 1.56 -28.42 -22.42
N ASN A 126 1.17 -27.53 -21.50
CA ASN A 126 1.74 -26.18 -21.37
C ASN A 126 1.78 -25.73 -19.89
N ILE A 127 2.79 -26.19 -19.14
CA ILE A 127 3.03 -25.72 -17.77
C ILE A 127 3.71 -24.36 -17.84
N VAL A 128 3.01 -23.33 -17.36
CA VAL A 128 3.51 -21.96 -17.35
C VAL A 128 4.32 -21.71 -16.08
N LYS A 129 3.84 -22.23 -14.95
CA LYS A 129 4.51 -22.09 -13.65
C LYS A 129 4.18 -23.27 -12.74
N LYS A 130 5.13 -23.66 -11.90
CA LYS A 130 4.95 -24.68 -10.87
C LYS A 130 5.75 -24.34 -9.63
N GLY A 131 5.27 -24.75 -8.45
CA GLY A 131 5.96 -24.46 -7.19
C GLY A 131 5.05 -24.51 -5.98
N TYR A 132 5.62 -24.28 -4.80
CA TYR A 132 4.90 -24.31 -3.54
C TYR A 132 4.30 -22.94 -3.21
N LEU A 133 3.08 -22.94 -2.68
CA LEU A 133 2.42 -21.78 -2.09
C LEU A 133 1.63 -22.21 -0.85
N LEU A 134 1.47 -21.29 0.09
CA LEU A 134 0.58 -21.50 1.22
C LEU A 134 -0.84 -21.13 0.83
N LYS A 135 -1.80 -22.03 1.03
CA LYS A 135 -3.22 -21.76 0.82
C LYS A 135 -3.99 -21.78 2.14
N LYS A 136 -4.86 -20.81 2.34
CA LYS A 136 -5.84 -20.80 3.44
C LYS A 136 -7.22 -21.14 2.89
N SER A 137 -7.95 -22.02 3.56
CA SER A 137 -9.37 -22.29 3.27
C SER A 137 -10.22 -21.66 4.39
N LYS A 138 -11.49 -21.30 4.11
CA LYS A 138 -12.40 -20.71 5.12
C LYS A 138 -12.30 -21.46 6.45
N GLY A 139 -11.91 -20.76 7.52
CA GLY A 139 -11.77 -21.31 8.88
C GLY A 139 -10.59 -22.25 9.16
N LYS A 140 -9.71 -22.52 8.18
CA LYS A 140 -8.59 -23.50 8.32
C LYS A 140 -7.23 -22.79 8.42
N ARG A 141 -6.24 -23.50 9.00
CA ARG A 141 -4.83 -23.06 9.03
C ARG A 141 -4.24 -23.02 7.61
N TRP A 142 -3.20 -22.20 7.43
CA TRP A 142 -2.39 -22.17 6.21
C TRP A 142 -1.76 -23.55 5.96
N LYS A 143 -1.84 -24.04 4.71
CA LYS A 143 -1.23 -25.32 4.31
C LYS A 143 -0.31 -25.09 3.13
N ASN A 144 0.89 -25.66 3.20
CA ASN A 144 1.81 -25.65 2.07
C ASN A 144 1.36 -26.69 1.05
N LEU A 145 1.09 -26.25 -0.17
CA LEU A 145 0.59 -27.10 -1.26
C LEU A 145 1.42 -26.82 -2.51
N TYR A 146 1.49 -27.81 -3.38
CA TYR A 146 2.20 -27.70 -4.66
C TYR A 146 1.21 -27.28 -5.74
N PHE A 147 1.52 -26.25 -6.51
CA PHE A 147 0.66 -25.67 -7.54
C PHE A 147 1.27 -25.85 -8.92
N ILE A 148 0.42 -26.08 -9.92
CA ILE A 148 0.74 -26.09 -11.33
C ILE A 148 -0.25 -25.14 -12.02
N LEU A 149 0.29 -24.12 -12.69
CA LEU A 149 -0.45 -23.21 -13.56
C LEU A 149 -0.37 -23.74 -14.99
N GLU A 150 -1.51 -24.15 -15.53
CA GLU A 150 -1.65 -24.65 -16.88
C GLU A 150 -2.17 -23.55 -17.81
N GLY A 151 -1.41 -23.30 -18.90
CA GLY A 151 -1.65 -22.14 -19.76
C GLY A 151 -2.73 -22.32 -20.82
N ASN A 152 -3.10 -23.54 -21.18
CA ASN A 152 -4.05 -23.78 -22.27
C ASN A 152 -5.49 -23.60 -21.80
N ASP A 153 -5.83 -24.21 -20.67
CA ASP A 153 -7.18 -24.11 -20.10
C ASP A 153 -7.28 -23.00 -19.04
N ALA A 154 -6.21 -22.21 -18.81
CA ALA A 154 -6.13 -21.16 -17.80
C ALA A 154 -6.50 -21.67 -16.38
N GLN A 155 -5.92 -22.80 -15.98
CA GLN A 155 -6.27 -23.49 -14.75
C GLN A 155 -5.11 -23.47 -13.74
N LEU A 156 -5.44 -23.17 -12.49
CA LEU A 156 -4.53 -23.35 -11.36
C LEU A 156 -4.91 -24.62 -10.59
N ILE A 157 -4.04 -25.62 -10.66
CA ILE A 157 -4.26 -26.95 -10.08
C ILE A 157 -3.34 -27.12 -8.88
N TYR A 158 -3.84 -27.68 -7.79
CA TYR A 158 -3.05 -27.84 -6.56
C TYR A 158 -3.07 -29.25 -5.99
N PHE A 159 -1.95 -29.62 -5.38
CA PHE A 159 -1.62 -30.96 -4.89
C PHE A 159 -1.07 -30.89 -3.47
N GLU A 160 -1.11 -32.03 -2.78
CA GLU A 160 -0.52 -32.15 -1.44
C GLU A 160 1.00 -32.00 -1.43
N SER A 161 1.66 -32.47 -2.50
CA SER A 161 3.11 -32.40 -2.67
C SER A 161 3.45 -32.67 -4.13
N GLU A 162 4.65 -32.28 -4.54
CA GLU A 162 5.17 -32.58 -5.89
C GLU A 162 5.18 -34.08 -6.20
N LYS A 163 5.55 -34.93 -5.24
CA LYS A 163 5.53 -36.41 -5.39
C LYS A 163 4.14 -36.98 -5.64
N ARG A 164 3.09 -36.24 -5.28
CA ARG A 164 1.67 -36.60 -5.49
C ARG A 164 1.00 -35.77 -6.59
N ALA A 165 1.78 -35.14 -7.47
CA ALA A 165 1.29 -34.34 -8.61
C ALA A 165 0.53 -35.12 -9.71
N THR A 166 0.06 -36.34 -9.38
CA THR A 166 -0.81 -37.19 -10.20
C THR A 166 -2.25 -37.24 -9.67
N LYS A 167 -2.51 -36.73 -8.45
CA LYS A 167 -3.84 -36.68 -7.82
C LYS A 167 -4.13 -35.25 -7.33
N PRO A 168 -4.83 -34.41 -8.11
CA PRO A 168 -5.12 -33.05 -7.69
C PRO A 168 -6.05 -33.03 -6.48
N LYS A 169 -5.77 -32.10 -5.56
CA LYS A 169 -6.65 -31.80 -4.42
C LYS A 169 -7.76 -30.82 -4.80
N GLY A 170 -7.55 -30.03 -5.85
CA GLY A 170 -8.55 -29.16 -6.42
C GLY A 170 -8.01 -28.36 -7.57
N LEU A 171 -8.91 -27.62 -8.19
CA LEU A 171 -8.69 -26.86 -9.41
C LEU A 171 -9.40 -25.51 -9.28
N ILE A 172 -8.78 -24.46 -9.82
CA ILE A 172 -9.33 -23.11 -9.88
C ILE A 172 -9.28 -22.69 -11.34
N ASP A 173 -10.45 -22.40 -11.92
CA ASP A 173 -10.56 -21.83 -13.26
C ASP A 173 -10.29 -20.33 -13.20
N LEU A 174 -9.21 -19.88 -13.84
CA LEU A 174 -8.78 -18.47 -13.79
C LEU A 174 -9.55 -17.60 -14.78
N SER A 175 -10.28 -18.18 -15.75
CA SER A 175 -10.96 -17.42 -16.80
C SER A 175 -11.99 -16.40 -16.28
N VAL A 176 -12.54 -16.66 -15.09
CA VAL A 176 -13.54 -15.84 -14.37
C VAL A 176 -13.01 -15.31 -13.03
N CYS A 177 -11.68 -15.26 -12.87
CA CYS A 177 -11.04 -14.81 -11.65
C CYS A 177 -10.38 -13.44 -11.79
N SER A 178 -10.19 -12.79 -10.64
CA SER A 178 -9.34 -11.60 -10.49
C SER A 178 -8.40 -11.78 -9.31
N VAL A 179 -7.17 -11.30 -9.45
CA VAL A 179 -6.13 -11.41 -8.41
C VAL A 179 -5.99 -10.09 -7.69
N TYR A 180 -6.03 -10.12 -6.36
CA TYR A 180 -5.82 -8.94 -5.51
C TYR A 180 -4.65 -9.18 -4.57
N GLY A 181 -3.81 -8.15 -4.40
CA GLY A 181 -2.86 -8.10 -3.28
C GLY A 181 -3.60 -7.99 -1.96
N VAL A 182 -3.06 -8.59 -0.90
CA VAL A 182 -3.63 -8.53 0.45
C VAL A 182 -2.59 -7.94 1.39
N HIS A 183 -2.97 -6.89 2.11
CA HIS A 183 -2.09 -6.26 3.07
C HIS A 183 -1.86 -7.17 4.28
N ASP A 184 -0.65 -7.12 4.84
CA ASP A 184 -0.20 -7.93 5.97
C ASP A 184 -1.16 -7.89 7.16
N SER A 185 -1.82 -6.74 7.35
CA SER A 185 -2.76 -6.52 8.44
C SER A 185 -4.01 -7.41 8.38
N LEU A 186 -4.42 -7.92 7.21
CA LEU A 186 -5.63 -8.74 7.10
C LEU A 186 -5.47 -10.08 7.85
N PHE A 187 -4.31 -10.72 7.67
CA PHE A 187 -4.00 -12.03 8.23
C PHE A 187 -2.90 -12.04 9.29
N GLY A 188 -2.24 -10.89 9.54
CA GLY A 188 -1.02 -10.83 10.35
C GLY A 188 0.12 -11.61 9.72
N ARG A 189 0.19 -11.67 8.38
CA ARG A 189 1.17 -12.46 7.64
C ARG A 189 1.61 -11.71 6.38
N PRO A 190 2.93 -11.58 6.12
CA PRO A 190 3.42 -10.95 4.91
C PRO A 190 3.16 -11.78 3.66
N ASN A 191 3.29 -11.13 2.49
CA ASN A 191 3.30 -11.77 1.18
C ASN A 191 1.98 -12.50 0.83
N CYS A 192 0.85 -12.00 1.35
CA CYS A 192 -0.46 -12.56 1.09
C CYS A 192 -1.09 -11.98 -0.19
N PHE A 193 -1.83 -12.82 -0.90
CA PHE A 193 -2.66 -12.39 -2.03
C PHE A 193 -3.91 -13.27 -2.12
N GLN A 194 -4.88 -12.87 -2.92
CA GLN A 194 -6.14 -13.60 -3.06
C GLN A 194 -6.61 -13.65 -4.51
N ILE A 195 -7.30 -14.75 -4.83
CA ILE A 195 -8.01 -14.94 -6.10
C ILE A 195 -9.50 -14.89 -5.79
N VAL A 196 -10.19 -13.97 -6.42
CA VAL A 196 -11.63 -13.77 -6.28
C VAL A 196 -12.30 -14.30 -7.55
N VAL A 197 -13.18 -15.29 -7.39
CA VAL A 197 -14.01 -15.80 -8.47
C VAL A 197 -15.20 -14.85 -8.64
N GLN A 198 -15.30 -14.23 -9.80
CA GLN A 198 -16.45 -13.40 -10.19
C GLN A 198 -17.50 -14.31 -10.83
N HIS A 199 -18.35 -14.92 -10.00
CA HIS A 199 -19.53 -15.65 -10.48
C HIS A 199 -20.75 -14.72 -10.51
N PHE A 200 -21.78 -15.04 -11.29
CA PHE A 200 -23.03 -14.27 -11.38
C PHE A 200 -23.88 -14.26 -10.09
N SER A 201 -23.40 -14.86 -9.01
CA SER A 201 -24.06 -14.91 -7.69
C SER A 201 -23.49 -13.87 -6.74
N GLU A 202 -24.30 -13.35 -5.82
CA GLU A 202 -23.90 -12.33 -4.83
C GLU A 202 -22.76 -12.78 -3.87
N GLU A 203 -22.49 -14.09 -3.76
CA GLU A 203 -21.36 -14.59 -2.98
C GLU A 203 -20.08 -14.71 -3.80
N HIS A 204 -19.10 -13.85 -3.53
CA HIS A 204 -17.74 -14.00 -4.03
C HIS A 204 -17.06 -15.22 -3.40
N TYR A 205 -16.58 -16.15 -4.23
CA TYR A 205 -15.74 -17.24 -3.76
C TYR A 205 -14.26 -16.80 -3.76
N ILE A 206 -13.65 -16.69 -2.57
CA ILE A 206 -12.30 -16.15 -2.40
C ILE A 206 -11.32 -17.25 -1.97
N PHE A 207 -10.22 -17.38 -2.69
CA PHE A 207 -9.08 -18.22 -2.33
C PHE A 207 -7.93 -17.34 -1.85
N TYR A 208 -7.39 -17.64 -0.67
CA TYR A 208 -6.27 -16.89 -0.09
C TYR A 208 -4.97 -17.67 -0.19
N PHE A 209 -3.91 -16.96 -0.58
CA PHE A 209 -2.56 -17.48 -0.79
C PHE A 209 -1.51 -16.65 -0.06
N ALA A 210 -0.36 -17.25 0.20
CA ALA A 210 0.81 -16.54 0.70
C ALA A 210 2.10 -17.16 0.12
N GLY A 211 3.03 -16.29 -0.30
CA GLY A 211 4.40 -16.68 -0.63
C GLY A 211 5.29 -16.78 0.60
N GLU A 212 6.41 -17.49 0.48
CA GLU A 212 7.48 -17.49 1.48
C GLU A 212 8.27 -16.19 1.43
N THR A 213 8.53 -15.67 0.22
CA THR A 213 9.20 -14.38 0.00
C THR A 213 8.31 -13.40 -0.79
N PRO A 214 8.55 -12.08 -0.68
CA PRO A 214 7.83 -11.07 -1.47
C PRO A 214 7.95 -11.32 -2.98
N GLU A 215 9.14 -11.72 -3.45
CA GLU A 215 9.42 -11.99 -4.86
C GLU A 215 8.61 -13.19 -5.35
N GLN A 216 8.53 -14.25 -4.54
CA GLN A 216 7.72 -15.42 -4.87
C GLN A 216 6.24 -15.05 -4.99
N ALA A 217 5.69 -14.28 -4.05
CA ALA A 217 4.30 -13.84 -4.09
C ALA A 217 4.01 -12.99 -5.33
N GLN A 218 4.86 -12.00 -5.62
CA GLN A 218 4.68 -11.10 -6.76
C GLN A 218 4.81 -11.82 -8.10
N ASP A 219 5.76 -12.76 -8.22
CA ASP A 219 5.96 -13.58 -9.41
C ASP A 219 4.76 -14.51 -9.66
N TRP A 220 4.20 -15.12 -8.62
CA TRP A 220 2.94 -15.88 -8.74
C TRP A 220 1.75 -15.00 -9.09
N MET A 221 1.59 -13.83 -8.47
CA MET A 221 0.51 -12.90 -8.79
C MET A 221 0.55 -12.48 -10.26
N LYS A 222 1.73 -12.06 -10.76
CA LYS A 222 1.92 -11.70 -12.18
C LYS A 222 1.58 -12.86 -13.11
N ALA A 223 2.06 -14.07 -12.78
CA ALA A 223 1.76 -15.26 -13.57
C ALA A 223 0.26 -15.56 -13.63
N LEU A 224 -0.45 -15.47 -12.50
CA LEU A 224 -1.89 -15.72 -12.42
C LEU A 224 -2.71 -14.65 -13.12
N GLN A 225 -2.32 -13.38 -12.98
CA GLN A 225 -2.98 -12.24 -13.62
C GLN A 225 -2.98 -12.36 -15.15
N MET A 226 -1.96 -12.95 -15.76
CA MET A 226 -1.92 -13.18 -17.22
C MET A 226 -3.06 -14.09 -17.73
N PHE A 227 -3.58 -14.99 -16.89
CA PHE A 227 -4.65 -15.92 -17.23
C PHE A 227 -6.02 -15.51 -16.68
N CYS A 228 -6.03 -14.52 -15.78
CA CYS A 228 -7.25 -13.91 -15.27
C CYS A 228 -7.79 -12.91 -16.31
N SER A 229 -9.04 -13.07 -16.74
CA SER A 229 -9.73 -12.19 -17.72
C SER A 229 -9.49 -12.45 -19.22
N LEU A 230 -9.64 -13.71 -19.67
CA LEU A 230 -9.67 -14.07 -21.11
C LEU A 230 -10.88 -13.49 -21.90
N ARG A 231 -11.73 -12.65 -21.28
CA ARG A 231 -12.84 -11.94 -21.96
C ARG A 231 -12.45 -10.58 -22.57
N LYS A 232 -11.18 -10.20 -22.58
CA LYS A 232 -10.71 -9.10 -23.44
C LYS A 232 -10.45 -9.64 -24.84
N SER A 233 -11.23 -9.14 -25.80
CA SER A 233 -11.12 -9.44 -27.23
C SER A 233 -9.69 -9.27 -27.75
N SER A 234 -9.25 -10.27 -28.52
CA SER A 234 -8.01 -10.38 -29.30
C SER A 234 -6.70 -10.61 -28.51
N PRO A 235 -5.84 -11.55 -28.95
CA PRO A 235 -4.42 -11.53 -28.63
C PRO A 235 -3.77 -10.40 -29.45
N GLY A 236 -4.20 -9.16 -29.20
CA GLY A 236 -3.34 -8.02 -29.46
C GLY A 236 -2.16 -8.22 -28.54
N THR A 237 -1.01 -8.56 -29.10
CA THR A 237 0.29 -8.51 -28.43
C THR A 237 0.29 -7.33 -27.47
N SER A 238 0.17 -7.57 -26.16
CA SER A 238 0.46 -6.52 -25.19
C SER A 238 1.88 -6.11 -25.51
N ASN A 239 2.05 -4.99 -26.21
CA ASN A 239 3.37 -4.51 -26.56
C ASN A 239 4.10 -4.43 -25.22
N LYS A 240 5.18 -5.20 -25.07
CA LYS A 240 6.05 -5.24 -23.88
C LYS A 240 6.69 -3.89 -23.56
N ARG A 241 6.19 -2.79 -24.14
CA ARG A 241 6.81 -1.48 -24.19
C ARG A 241 6.17 -0.42 -23.30
N LEU A 242 4.89 -0.49 -22.92
CA LEU A 242 4.32 0.49 -21.97
C LEU A 242 3.53 -0.25 -20.89
N ARG A 243 4.00 -0.16 -19.64
CA ARG A 243 3.33 -0.71 -18.47
C ARG A 243 2.58 0.40 -17.76
N GLN A 244 1.27 0.24 -17.58
CA GLN A 244 0.49 1.14 -16.74
C GLN A 244 0.38 0.55 -15.35
N VAL A 245 0.81 1.31 -14.34
CA VAL A 245 0.78 0.92 -12.93
C VAL A 245 -0.09 1.90 -12.16
N SER A 246 -1.11 1.40 -11.50
CA SER A 246 -1.92 2.17 -10.57
C SER A 246 -1.50 1.86 -9.14
N SER A 247 -1.37 2.87 -8.30
CA SER A 247 -1.08 2.70 -6.88
C SER A 247 -2.01 3.54 -6.01
N LEU A 248 -2.33 3.04 -4.83
CA LEU A 248 -3.17 3.71 -3.83
C LEU A 248 -2.49 3.62 -2.47
N ILE A 249 -2.19 4.79 -1.90
CA ILE A 249 -1.74 4.91 -0.52
C ILE A 249 -2.90 5.47 0.29
N LEU A 250 -3.32 4.73 1.33
CA LEU A 250 -4.37 5.14 2.26
C LEU A 250 -3.79 5.26 3.67
N HIS A 251 -4.04 6.39 4.33
CA HIS A 251 -3.89 6.52 5.77
C HIS A 251 -5.27 6.61 6.41
N VAL A 252 -5.54 5.68 7.30
CA VAL A 252 -6.72 5.74 8.17
C VAL A 252 -6.27 6.40 9.46
N GLU A 253 -6.60 7.68 9.62
CA GLU A 253 -6.07 8.51 10.71
C GLU A 253 -6.92 8.34 11.97
N GLU A 254 -8.12 8.90 11.98
CA GLU A 254 -8.99 8.92 13.15
C GLU A 254 -10.46 8.96 12.75
N ALA A 255 -11.32 8.47 13.64
CA ALA A 255 -12.76 8.70 13.54
C ALA A 255 -13.23 9.63 14.65
N HIS A 256 -14.27 10.39 14.36
CA HIS A 256 -14.91 11.29 15.31
C HIS A 256 -16.38 10.95 15.49
N THR A 257 -16.88 11.17 16.71
CA THR A 257 -18.31 11.08 17.05
C THR A 257 -18.93 9.70 16.77
N LEU A 258 -18.15 8.61 16.93
CA LEU A 258 -18.70 7.27 16.71
C LEU A 258 -19.77 6.92 17.76
N PRO A 259 -20.82 6.17 17.40
CA PRO A 259 -21.85 5.78 18.37
C PRO A 259 -21.32 4.76 19.38
N VAL A 260 -21.01 5.21 20.61
CA VAL A 260 -20.37 4.38 21.68
C VAL A 260 -21.14 3.10 21.99
N LYS A 261 -22.47 3.12 21.86
CA LYS A 261 -23.34 1.93 22.06
C LYS A 261 -23.08 0.82 21.03
N HIS A 262 -22.65 1.18 19.83
CA HIS A 262 -22.45 0.25 18.72
C HIS A 262 -20.98 -0.05 18.47
N PHE A 263 -20.07 0.87 18.82
CA PHE A 263 -18.63 0.78 18.57
C PHE A 263 -17.85 0.92 19.87
N THR A 264 -17.66 -0.19 20.57
CA THR A 264 -16.83 -0.27 21.77
C THR A 264 -15.37 -0.55 21.43
N ASN A 265 -15.15 -1.42 20.44
CA ASN A 265 -13.88 -1.90 19.93
C ASN A 265 -13.81 -1.71 18.40
N PRO A 266 -13.96 -0.47 17.88
CA PRO A 266 -13.97 -0.23 16.44
C PRO A 266 -12.65 -0.63 15.75
N TYR A 267 -12.81 -1.18 14.55
CA TYR A 267 -11.74 -1.33 13.57
C TYR A 267 -12.31 -1.12 12.16
N CYS A 268 -11.45 -0.80 11.22
CA CYS A 268 -11.83 -0.49 9.85
C CYS A 268 -11.43 -1.66 8.94
N ASN A 269 -12.35 -2.14 8.11
CA ASN A 269 -12.09 -3.07 7.02
C ASN A 269 -12.01 -2.27 5.71
N ILE A 270 -10.96 -2.50 4.94
CA ILE A 270 -10.67 -1.77 3.71
C ILE A 270 -10.96 -2.71 2.53
N TYR A 271 -11.75 -2.21 1.58
CA TYR A 271 -12.20 -2.94 0.40
C TYR A 271 -11.81 -2.18 -0.87
N LEU A 272 -11.44 -2.93 -1.92
CA LEU A 272 -11.27 -2.45 -3.29
C LEU A 272 -12.33 -3.12 -4.16
N ASN A 273 -13.19 -2.34 -4.82
CA ASN A 273 -14.33 -2.87 -5.60
C ASN A 273 -15.14 -3.97 -4.87
N SER A 274 -15.37 -3.81 -3.56
CA SER A 274 -16.11 -4.77 -2.71
C SER A 274 -15.34 -6.05 -2.33
N VAL A 275 -14.03 -6.10 -2.59
CA VAL A 275 -13.14 -7.17 -2.12
C VAL A 275 -12.32 -6.66 -0.94
N GLN A 276 -12.38 -7.34 0.22
CA GLN A 276 -11.61 -6.97 1.40
C GLN A 276 -10.11 -7.22 1.18
N VAL A 277 -9.27 -6.21 1.41
CA VAL A 277 -7.81 -6.29 1.18
C VAL A 277 -6.98 -5.98 2.41
N ALA A 278 -7.53 -5.24 3.37
CA ALA A 278 -6.83 -4.85 4.59
C ALA A 278 -7.80 -4.61 5.75
N LYS A 279 -7.25 -4.52 6.96
CA LYS A 279 -7.97 -4.03 8.14
C LYS A 279 -7.04 -3.25 9.07
N THR A 280 -7.58 -2.35 9.88
CA THR A 280 -6.83 -1.67 10.95
C THR A 280 -6.78 -2.50 12.23
N HIS A 281 -5.95 -2.08 13.18
CA HIS A 281 -6.01 -2.61 14.54
C HIS A 281 -7.28 -2.15 15.26
N ILE A 282 -7.68 -2.93 16.25
CA ILE A 282 -8.82 -2.62 17.09
C ILE A 282 -8.43 -1.49 18.05
N ARG A 283 -9.28 -0.48 18.15
CA ARG A 283 -9.15 0.63 19.08
C ARG A 283 -10.37 0.70 19.98
N GLU A 284 -10.21 1.35 21.12
CA GLU A 284 -11.30 1.58 22.08
C GLU A 284 -11.67 3.07 22.12
N GLY A 285 -12.91 3.34 22.49
CA GLY A 285 -13.40 4.71 22.70
C GLY A 285 -14.18 5.31 21.52
N GLN A 286 -14.72 6.50 21.76
CA GLN A 286 -15.62 7.20 20.84
C GLN A 286 -14.91 7.84 19.64
N ASN A 287 -13.64 8.25 19.85
CA ASN A 287 -12.80 8.90 18.85
C ASN A 287 -11.52 8.09 18.68
N PRO A 288 -11.59 6.89 18.07
CA PRO A 288 -10.42 6.05 17.90
C PRO A 288 -9.42 6.71 16.93
N VAL A 289 -8.14 6.64 17.30
CA VAL A 289 -7.02 7.07 16.46
C VAL A 289 -6.22 5.84 16.06
N TRP A 290 -6.15 5.57 14.75
CA TRP A 290 -5.37 4.48 14.18
C TRP A 290 -4.01 4.98 13.70
N SER A 291 -4.01 6.03 12.86
CA SER A 291 -2.84 6.53 12.13
C SER A 291 -2.06 5.39 11.45
N GLU A 292 -2.80 4.53 10.74
CA GLU A 292 -2.26 3.36 10.04
C GLU A 292 -2.20 3.62 8.54
N GLU A 293 -1.07 3.26 7.92
CA GLU A 293 -0.81 3.39 6.48
C GLU A 293 -1.02 2.04 5.77
N PHE A 294 -1.65 2.08 4.60
CA PHE A 294 -1.88 0.94 3.71
C PHE A 294 -1.42 1.32 2.31
N VAL A 295 -0.44 0.58 1.79
CA VAL A 295 0.10 0.78 0.44
C VAL A 295 -0.37 -0.34 -0.47
N PHE A 296 -1.08 0.00 -1.53
CA PHE A 296 -1.52 -0.93 -2.57
C PHE A 296 -0.86 -0.57 -3.89
N ASP A 297 0.13 -1.36 -4.29
CA ASP A 297 0.84 -1.23 -5.56
C ASP A 297 0.25 -2.14 -6.64
N ASP A 298 0.50 -1.80 -7.91
CA ASP A 298 0.09 -2.61 -9.07
C ASP A 298 -1.41 -2.97 -9.07
N LEU A 299 -2.27 -1.99 -8.75
CA LEU A 299 -3.72 -2.15 -8.77
C LEU A 299 -4.20 -2.54 -10.16
N SER A 300 -5.12 -3.51 -10.20
CA SER A 300 -5.74 -3.96 -11.43
C SER A 300 -6.59 -2.84 -12.06
N PRO A 301 -6.62 -2.68 -13.41
CA PRO A 301 -7.31 -1.57 -14.07
C PRO A 301 -8.84 -1.52 -13.86
N ASP A 302 -9.45 -2.62 -13.42
CA ASP A 302 -10.87 -2.69 -13.07
C ASP A 302 -11.18 -2.01 -11.73
N ILE A 303 -10.18 -1.82 -10.86
CA ILE A 303 -10.33 -1.17 -9.56
C ILE A 303 -10.61 0.32 -9.76
N ASN A 304 -11.79 0.78 -9.35
CA ASN A 304 -12.25 2.15 -9.55
C ASN A 304 -12.73 2.84 -8.27
N ARG A 305 -12.86 2.10 -7.16
CA ARG A 305 -13.27 2.64 -5.87
C ARG A 305 -12.63 1.88 -4.71
N PHE A 306 -12.44 2.59 -3.60
CA PHE A 306 -12.20 1.99 -2.31
C PHE A 306 -13.36 2.27 -1.35
N GLU A 307 -13.56 1.36 -0.42
CA GLU A 307 -14.59 1.42 0.62
C GLU A 307 -13.97 1.08 1.96
N ILE A 308 -14.29 1.86 2.99
CA ILE A 308 -13.86 1.58 4.35
C ILE A 308 -15.12 1.34 5.19
N ILE A 309 -15.22 0.15 5.75
CA ILE A 309 -16.33 -0.29 6.60
C ILE A 309 -15.87 -0.33 8.04
N LEU A 310 -16.59 0.33 8.94
CA LEU A 310 -16.36 0.22 10.37
C LEU A 310 -17.08 -1.02 10.91
N SER A 311 -16.30 -1.89 11.52
CA SER A 311 -16.79 -3.06 12.25
C SER A 311 -16.41 -2.92 13.73
N ASN A 312 -17.09 -3.65 14.60
CA ASN A 312 -16.84 -3.62 16.04
C ASN A 312 -16.62 -5.03 16.55
N LYS A 313 -15.49 -5.33 17.18
CA LYS A 313 -15.29 -6.68 17.69
C LYS A 313 -16.13 -6.92 18.95
N THR A 314 -17.15 -7.78 18.84
CA THR A 314 -18.00 -8.20 19.96
C THR A 314 -17.78 -9.66 20.37
N LYS A 315 -18.17 -10.05 21.60
CA LYS A 315 -18.10 -11.44 22.09
C LYS A 315 -19.08 -12.39 21.36
N LYS A 316 -20.05 -11.88 20.58
CA LYS A 316 -21.02 -12.66 19.81
C LYS A 316 -20.79 -12.36 18.32
N SER A 317 -20.31 -13.35 17.57
CA SER A 317 -19.67 -13.21 16.25
C SER A 317 -20.57 -12.83 15.04
N LYS A 318 -21.55 -11.94 15.20
CA LYS A 318 -22.30 -11.38 14.08
C LYS A 318 -22.33 -9.87 14.23
N ASP A 319 -21.27 -9.23 13.74
CA ASP A 319 -21.23 -7.78 13.61
C ASP A 319 -22.12 -7.41 12.42
N PRO A 320 -23.17 -6.58 12.59
CA PRO A 320 -23.72 -5.87 11.45
C PRO A 320 -22.73 -4.76 11.12
N ASP A 321 -22.11 -4.81 9.96
CA ASP A 321 -21.34 -3.69 9.43
C ASP A 321 -22.29 -2.50 9.22
N ILE A 322 -22.31 -1.57 10.18
CA ILE A 322 -23.33 -0.51 10.24
C ILE A 322 -22.89 0.73 9.48
N LEU A 323 -21.61 1.09 9.54
CA LEU A 323 -21.10 2.36 9.03
C LEU A 323 -20.00 2.13 7.99
N PHE A 324 -20.07 2.86 6.88
CA PHE A 324 -19.08 2.76 5.81
C PHE A 324 -18.87 4.10 5.11
N MET A 325 -17.74 4.25 4.42
CA MET A 325 -17.51 5.32 3.45
C MET A 325 -17.07 4.72 2.12
N ARG A 326 -17.39 5.41 1.02
CA ARG A 326 -17.00 5.03 -0.34
C ARG A 326 -16.39 6.22 -1.05
N CYS A 327 -15.26 5.98 -1.72
CA CYS A 327 -14.62 6.99 -2.55
C CYS A 327 -14.25 6.39 -3.91
N GLN A 328 -14.66 7.06 -4.98
CA GLN A 328 -14.20 6.71 -6.32
C GLN A 328 -12.80 7.25 -6.55
N LEU A 329 -11.92 6.44 -7.14
CA LEU A 329 -10.54 6.83 -7.46
C LEU A 329 -10.49 7.99 -8.44
N SER A 330 -11.51 8.16 -9.28
CA SER A 330 -11.67 9.30 -10.21
C SER A 330 -11.84 10.66 -9.51
N ARG A 331 -12.30 10.67 -8.26
CA ARG A 331 -12.44 11.91 -7.46
C ARG A 331 -11.10 12.40 -6.92
N LEU A 332 -10.11 11.51 -6.81
CA LEU A 332 -8.78 11.85 -6.33
C LEU A 332 -7.99 12.50 -7.46
N GLN A 333 -7.34 13.62 -7.15
CA GLN A 333 -6.38 14.21 -8.06
C GLN A 333 -5.18 13.27 -8.20
N LYS A 334 -4.85 12.91 -9.45
CA LYS A 334 -3.77 11.98 -9.74
C LYS A 334 -2.46 12.50 -9.14
N GLY A 335 -1.78 11.63 -8.40
CA GLY A 335 -0.49 11.91 -7.79
C GLY A 335 -0.54 12.82 -6.56
N HIS A 336 -1.66 13.45 -6.22
CA HIS A 336 -1.77 14.34 -5.06
C HIS A 336 -2.40 13.62 -3.85
N ALA A 337 -1.93 13.96 -2.65
CA ALA A 337 -2.54 13.47 -1.41
C ALA A 337 -3.74 14.33 -1.03
N THR A 338 -4.88 13.69 -0.84
CA THR A 338 -6.11 14.29 -0.28
C THR A 338 -6.17 13.94 1.20
N ASP A 339 -6.41 14.90 2.10
CA ASP A 339 -6.58 14.69 3.55
C ASP A 339 -7.92 15.30 3.96
N GLU A 340 -8.94 14.46 4.09
CA GLU A 340 -10.32 14.91 4.26
C GLU A 340 -11.09 14.09 5.31
N TRP A 341 -12.13 14.71 5.87
CA TRP A 341 -13.12 14.05 6.70
C TRP A 341 -14.25 13.49 5.83
N PHE A 342 -14.32 12.16 5.74
CA PHE A 342 -15.39 11.46 5.05
C PHE A 342 -16.54 11.18 6.02
N GLN A 343 -17.74 11.61 5.67
CA GLN A 343 -18.95 11.30 6.43
C GLN A 343 -19.29 9.82 6.28
N LEU A 344 -19.55 9.14 7.39
CA LEU A 344 -19.96 7.74 7.36
C LEU A 344 -21.42 7.63 6.94
N SER A 345 -21.73 6.61 6.16
CA SER A 345 -23.07 6.26 5.72
C SER A 345 -23.48 4.94 6.36
N SER A 346 -24.79 4.73 6.52
CA SER A 346 -25.32 3.46 7.02
C SER A 346 -26.32 2.84 6.05
N HIS A 347 -26.24 1.52 5.90
CA HIS A 347 -27.25 0.75 5.17
C HIS A 347 -28.59 0.66 5.93
N ILE A 348 -28.57 0.84 7.25
CA ILE A 348 -29.76 0.78 8.11
C ILE A 348 -29.86 2.10 8.87
N PRO A 349 -30.91 2.91 8.67
CA PRO A 349 -31.07 4.18 9.38
C PRO A 349 -31.05 3.97 10.90
N LEU A 350 -29.98 4.41 11.57
CA LEU A 350 -29.91 4.44 13.03
C LEU A 350 -30.77 5.61 13.51
N LYS A 351 -31.98 5.34 14.00
CA LYS A 351 -32.89 6.38 14.51
C LYS A 351 -32.18 7.25 15.57
N GLY A 352 -31.99 8.54 15.27
CA GLY A 352 -31.48 9.54 16.21
C GLY A 352 -29.96 9.51 16.45
N ILE A 353 -29.18 8.84 15.60
CA ILE A 353 -27.72 8.75 15.72
C ILE A 353 -27.10 9.26 14.43
N GLU A 354 -26.33 10.36 14.51
CA GLU A 354 -25.52 10.81 13.38
C GLU A 354 -24.37 9.82 13.15
N PRO A 355 -24.21 9.28 11.93
CA PRO A 355 -23.08 8.46 11.59
C PRO A 355 -21.86 9.38 11.56
N GLY A 356 -20.94 9.22 12.52
CA GLY A 356 -19.78 10.09 12.68
C GLY A 356 -18.88 10.18 11.43
N SER A 357 -17.73 10.82 11.55
CA SER A 357 -16.81 11.04 10.43
C SER A 357 -15.53 10.22 10.56
N LEU A 358 -14.91 9.89 9.44
CA LEU A 358 -13.60 9.23 9.35
C LEU A 358 -12.64 10.12 8.56
N ARG A 359 -11.52 10.49 9.18
CA ARG A 359 -10.44 11.20 8.50
C ARG A 359 -9.57 10.21 7.74
N VAL A 360 -9.49 10.39 6.43
CA VAL A 360 -8.70 9.53 5.55
C VAL A 360 -7.79 10.40 4.71
N ARG A 361 -6.50 10.06 4.69
CA ARG A 361 -5.56 10.62 3.72
C ARG A 361 -5.34 9.64 2.59
N ALA A 362 -5.71 9.99 1.37
CA ALA A 362 -5.62 9.09 0.21
C ALA A 362 -4.80 9.73 -0.93
N ARG A 363 -3.89 8.96 -1.52
CA ARG A 363 -3.12 9.33 -2.71
C ARG A 363 -3.25 8.23 -3.76
N TYR A 364 -3.81 8.56 -4.91
CA TYR A 364 -3.93 7.65 -6.05
C TYR A 364 -2.99 8.11 -7.17
N SER A 365 -2.07 7.25 -7.61
CA SER A 365 -1.22 7.49 -8.77
C SER A 365 -1.52 6.49 -9.88
N MET A 366 -1.36 6.93 -11.12
CA MET A 366 -1.53 6.11 -12.31
C MET A 366 -0.39 6.44 -13.27
N GLU A 367 0.69 5.70 -13.11
CA GLU A 367 1.97 5.93 -13.77
C GLU A 367 2.00 5.13 -15.07
N LYS A 368 2.44 5.76 -16.16
CA LYS A 368 2.73 5.08 -17.42
C LYS A 368 4.24 4.91 -17.55
N ILE A 369 4.69 3.68 -17.34
CA ILE A 369 6.10 3.29 -17.28
C ILE A 369 6.51 2.76 -18.65
N MET A 370 7.45 3.46 -19.30
CA MET A 370 8.11 3.01 -20.53
C MET A 370 9.21 1.97 -20.20
N PRO A 371 9.81 1.29 -21.19
CA PRO A 371 10.93 0.39 -20.94
C PRO A 371 12.11 1.19 -20.37
N GLU A 372 12.95 0.55 -19.58
CA GLU A 372 14.09 1.21 -18.92
C GLU A 372 14.99 1.92 -19.94
N GLU A 373 15.14 1.35 -21.14
CA GLU A 373 16.01 1.87 -22.19
C GLU A 373 15.61 3.28 -22.65
N GLU A 374 14.33 3.62 -22.59
CA GLU A 374 13.83 4.94 -22.95
C GLU A 374 14.26 6.02 -21.95
N TYR A 375 14.51 5.63 -20.69
CA TYR A 375 14.92 6.53 -19.61
C TYR A 375 16.45 6.66 -19.48
N ASN A 376 17.26 5.97 -20.29
CA ASN A 376 18.71 5.96 -20.13
C ASN A 376 19.34 7.36 -20.16
N GLU A 377 18.97 8.21 -21.11
CA GLU A 377 19.53 9.58 -21.19
C GLU A 377 19.13 10.43 -19.96
N PHE A 378 17.90 10.25 -19.48
CA PHE A 378 17.41 10.91 -18.27
C PHE A 378 18.17 10.43 -17.04
N LYS A 379 18.34 9.12 -16.90
CA LYS A 379 19.10 8.45 -15.84
C LYS A 379 20.53 8.95 -15.80
N GLU A 380 21.25 8.96 -16.92
CA GLU A 380 22.63 9.46 -17.00
C GLU A 380 22.75 10.92 -16.55
N LEU A 381 21.76 11.76 -16.86
CA LEU A 381 21.74 13.16 -16.45
C LEU A 381 21.55 13.32 -14.92
N ILE A 382 20.72 12.47 -14.31
CA ILE A 382 20.47 12.46 -12.86
C ILE A 382 21.70 11.97 -12.09
N LEU A 383 22.41 10.98 -12.64
CA LEU A 383 23.57 10.34 -12.00
C LEU A 383 24.89 11.10 -12.17
N GLN A 384 24.86 12.31 -12.75
CA GLN A 384 26.05 13.14 -12.90
C GLN A 384 26.67 13.49 -11.53
N LYS A 385 28.01 13.51 -11.47
CA LYS A 385 28.76 13.75 -10.22
C LYS A 385 28.47 15.11 -9.60
N GLU A 386 28.12 16.09 -10.44
CA GLU A 386 27.83 17.45 -10.03
C GLU A 386 26.42 17.61 -9.41
N MET A 387 25.55 16.59 -9.56
CA MET A 387 24.22 16.52 -8.94
C MET A 387 23.31 17.72 -9.26
N HIS A 388 23.52 18.40 -10.39
CA HIS A 388 22.81 19.64 -10.69
C HIS A 388 21.29 19.47 -10.78
N VAL A 389 20.85 18.35 -11.37
CA VAL A 389 19.42 18.00 -11.46
C VAL A 389 18.82 17.80 -10.07
N VAL A 390 19.53 17.10 -9.18
CA VAL A 390 19.07 16.85 -7.80
C VAL A 390 18.90 18.14 -7.02
N TYR A 391 19.83 19.11 -7.17
CA TYR A 391 19.70 20.41 -6.51
C TYR A 391 18.51 21.21 -7.03
N ALA A 392 18.31 21.27 -8.34
CA ALA A 392 17.16 21.98 -8.91
C ALA A 392 15.84 21.35 -8.44
N LEU A 393 15.75 20.02 -8.44
CA LEU A 393 14.59 19.30 -7.91
C LEU A 393 14.38 19.55 -6.41
N SER A 394 15.45 19.64 -5.61
CA SER A 394 15.36 19.96 -4.19
C SER A 394 14.77 21.36 -3.92
N HIS A 395 14.98 22.29 -4.86
CA HIS A 395 14.51 23.67 -4.75
C HIS A 395 13.03 23.79 -5.12
N VAL A 396 12.59 23.10 -6.19
CA VAL A 396 11.20 23.17 -6.68
C VAL A 396 10.25 22.24 -5.91
N CYS A 397 10.72 21.08 -5.46
CA CYS A 397 9.90 20.07 -4.78
C CYS A 397 9.79 20.32 -3.26
N GLY A 398 9.40 21.53 -2.86
CA GLY A 398 9.32 21.93 -1.44
C GLY A 398 8.32 21.10 -0.62
N GLN A 399 7.12 20.86 -1.17
CA GLN A 399 6.04 20.10 -0.51
C GLN A 399 6.22 18.58 -0.66
N ASP A 400 6.71 18.13 -1.81
CA ASP A 400 6.94 16.70 -2.12
C ASP A 400 8.35 16.19 -1.76
N ARG A 401 9.07 16.89 -0.88
CA ARG A 401 10.47 16.57 -0.52
C ARG A 401 10.65 15.13 -0.05
N THR A 402 9.73 14.61 0.76
CA THR A 402 9.76 13.23 1.26
C THR A 402 9.63 12.22 0.12
N LEU A 403 8.78 12.50 -0.86
CA LEU A 403 8.63 11.66 -2.05
C LEU A 403 9.89 11.71 -2.92
N LEU A 404 10.40 12.92 -3.21
CA LEU A 404 11.62 13.12 -3.97
C LEU A 404 12.79 12.34 -3.34
N ALA A 405 12.97 12.46 -2.02
CA ALA A 405 13.99 11.75 -1.29
C ALA A 405 13.86 10.22 -1.47
N GLY A 406 12.66 9.68 -1.37
CA GLY A 406 12.42 8.24 -1.54
C GLY A 406 12.69 7.74 -2.94
N ILE A 407 12.31 8.52 -3.96
CA ILE A 407 12.56 8.18 -5.37
C ILE A 407 14.07 8.22 -5.66
N LEU A 408 14.74 9.32 -5.30
CA LEU A 408 16.18 9.46 -5.52
C LEU A 408 16.95 8.36 -4.80
N LEU A 409 16.64 8.10 -3.53
CA LEU A 409 17.32 7.06 -2.76
C LEU A 409 17.23 5.70 -3.46
N LYS A 410 16.07 5.32 -3.97
CA LYS A 410 15.89 4.03 -4.67
C LYS A 410 16.57 3.98 -6.03
N ILE A 411 16.63 5.08 -6.78
CA ILE A 411 17.39 5.17 -8.03
C ILE A 411 18.89 4.99 -7.76
N PHE A 412 19.43 5.73 -6.79
CA PHE A 412 20.85 5.70 -6.44
C PHE A 412 21.29 4.38 -5.79
N LEU A 413 20.41 3.70 -5.05
CA LEU A 413 20.68 2.37 -4.51
C LEU A 413 20.68 1.26 -5.58
N HIS A 414 19.92 1.43 -6.68
CA HIS A 414 19.79 0.41 -7.71
C HIS A 414 20.97 0.40 -8.68
N GLU A 415 21.42 1.58 -9.11
CA GLU A 415 22.57 1.70 -9.99
C GLU A 415 23.83 1.39 -9.18
N LYS A 416 24.43 0.22 -9.42
CA LYS A 416 25.69 -0.28 -8.85
C LYS A 416 26.85 0.68 -9.08
N LEU A 417 26.80 1.78 -8.39
CA LEU A 417 27.90 2.67 -8.18
C LEU A 417 28.31 2.38 -6.74
N ASP A 418 29.60 2.35 -6.48
CA ASP A 418 30.23 2.27 -5.15
C ASP A 418 29.87 3.54 -4.31
N MET A 419 28.57 3.82 -4.18
CA MET A 419 27.98 5.15 -4.02
C MET A 419 26.69 5.16 -3.17
N GLU A 420 26.34 4.08 -2.47
CA GLU A 420 25.37 4.16 -1.37
C GLU A 420 25.80 5.22 -0.35
N GLY A 421 27.10 5.24 -0.06
CA GLY A 421 27.76 6.31 0.68
C GLY A 421 27.87 7.60 -0.15
N THR A 422 28.32 7.54 -1.39
CA THR A 422 28.77 8.73 -2.15
C THR A 422 27.66 9.72 -2.46
N VAL A 423 26.40 9.34 -2.65
CA VAL A 423 25.30 10.31 -2.87
C VAL A 423 24.91 11.01 -1.58
N LEU A 424 24.73 10.24 -0.49
CA LEU A 424 24.48 10.79 0.83
C LEU A 424 25.65 11.65 1.29
N ILE A 425 26.89 11.21 1.03
CA ILE A 425 28.11 11.98 1.25
C ILE A 425 28.07 13.22 0.38
N THR A 426 27.86 13.15 -0.94
CA THR A 426 27.93 14.32 -1.84
C THR A 426 26.88 15.38 -1.51
N LEU A 427 25.64 14.99 -1.22
CA LEU A 427 24.58 15.93 -0.86
C LEU A 427 24.81 16.51 0.54
N THR A 428 25.13 15.67 1.53
CA THR A 428 25.39 16.13 2.90
C THR A 428 26.69 16.94 2.98
N PHE A 429 27.69 16.61 2.15
CA PHE A 429 28.96 17.35 1.99
C PHE A 429 28.73 18.70 1.32
N THR A 430 27.85 18.77 0.33
CA THR A 430 27.53 20.05 -0.32
C THR A 430 26.73 20.95 0.60
N GLU A 431 25.82 20.39 1.41
CA GLU A 431 25.13 21.13 2.47
C GLU A 431 26.09 21.55 3.60
N THR A 432 27.08 20.71 3.94
CA THR A 432 28.08 21.00 4.97
C THR A 432 29.07 22.05 4.51
N LEU A 433 29.63 21.94 3.31
CA LEU A 433 30.70 22.81 2.83
C LEU A 433 30.17 24.09 2.17
N GLY A 434 29.02 24.04 1.50
CA GLY A 434 28.56 25.10 0.61
C GLY A 434 29.46 25.16 -0.63
N ARG A 435 28.97 24.72 -1.79
CA ARG A 435 29.71 24.95 -3.04
C ARG A 435 29.53 26.40 -3.49
N GLU A 436 30.57 26.90 -4.13
CA GLU A 436 30.74 28.27 -4.67
C GLU A 436 29.58 28.75 -5.55
N TRP A 437 28.86 27.84 -6.21
CA TRP A 437 27.74 28.17 -7.12
C TRP A 437 26.39 28.39 -6.41
N LEU A 438 26.22 28.01 -5.13
CA LEU A 438 24.99 28.28 -4.36
C LEU A 438 25.26 29.33 -3.26
N PRO A 439 25.23 30.64 -3.59
CA PRO A 439 25.72 31.71 -2.72
C PRO A 439 24.98 31.84 -1.38
N THR A 440 23.78 31.27 -1.26
CA THR A 440 22.97 31.28 -0.03
C THR A 440 23.45 30.28 1.03
N LEU A 441 24.31 29.31 0.68
CA LEU A 441 24.74 28.21 1.57
C LEU A 441 26.02 28.51 2.36
N HIS A 442 26.68 29.64 2.09
CA HIS A 442 27.83 30.13 2.85
C HIS A 442 27.48 30.62 4.28
N PHE A 443 26.20 30.65 4.66
CA PHE A 443 25.70 31.26 5.90
C PHE A 443 25.26 30.29 7.01
N TYR A 444 25.60 28.99 6.96
CA TYR A 444 25.28 28.10 8.07
C TYR A 444 26.28 28.25 9.23
N GLU A 445 25.80 28.78 10.35
CA GLU A 445 26.52 28.75 11.62
C GLU A 445 26.66 27.31 12.12
N ALA A 446 27.79 27.03 12.79
CA ALA A 446 28.08 25.72 13.38
C ALA A 446 26.97 25.21 14.33
N THR A 447 26.18 26.12 14.91
CA THR A 447 25.08 25.84 15.84
C THR A 447 23.76 25.46 15.15
N THR A 448 23.59 25.78 13.86
CA THR A 448 22.35 25.55 13.09
C THR A 448 22.49 24.43 12.05
N LEU A 449 23.70 23.89 11.87
CA LEU A 449 24.00 22.80 10.95
C LEU A 449 23.06 21.60 11.15
N PHE A 450 22.39 21.18 10.07
CA PHE A 450 21.37 20.13 10.05
C PHE A 450 20.29 20.29 11.11
N ARG A 451 19.87 21.50 11.49
CA ARG A 451 18.63 21.71 12.24
C ARG A 451 17.41 21.90 11.34
N ALA A 452 17.62 22.41 10.13
CA ALA A 452 16.58 22.54 9.13
C ALA A 452 16.23 21.18 8.50
N THR A 453 14.99 21.05 8.01
CA THR A 453 14.55 19.92 7.21
C THR A 453 14.87 20.19 5.74
N THR A 454 16.00 19.67 5.30
CA THR A 454 16.51 19.76 3.92
C THR A 454 16.39 18.42 3.19
N LEU A 455 16.60 18.39 1.86
CA LEU A 455 16.59 17.15 1.09
C LEU A 455 17.64 16.16 1.63
N SER A 456 18.85 16.61 1.96
CA SER A 456 19.90 15.73 2.49
C SER A 456 19.52 15.16 3.85
N SER A 457 18.96 15.98 4.76
CA SER A 457 18.48 15.48 6.06
C SER A 457 17.34 14.45 5.90
N THR A 458 16.44 14.67 4.93
CA THR A 458 15.33 13.76 4.62
C THR A 458 15.83 12.44 4.01
N LEU A 459 16.81 12.50 3.11
CA LEU A 459 17.46 11.32 2.53
C LEU A 459 18.15 10.49 3.61
N MET A 460 18.90 11.13 4.51
CA MET A 460 19.54 10.44 5.63
C MET A 460 18.50 9.77 6.55
N GLU A 461 17.40 10.46 6.87
CA GLU A 461 16.30 9.90 7.66
C GLU A 461 15.70 8.64 7.02
N GLN A 462 15.42 8.68 5.71
CA GLN A 462 14.87 7.52 5.00
C GLN A 462 15.87 6.37 4.90
N TYR A 463 17.14 6.69 4.63
CA TYR A 463 18.20 5.68 4.57
C TYR A 463 18.42 5.00 5.93
N MET A 464 18.46 5.78 7.02
CA MET A 464 18.56 5.23 8.39
C MET A 464 17.34 4.37 8.72
N LYS A 465 16.12 4.79 8.35
CA LYS A 465 14.92 3.97 8.54
C LYS A 465 15.00 2.63 7.78
N ALA A 466 15.49 2.66 6.54
CA ALA A 466 15.62 1.46 5.71
C ALA A 466 16.68 0.49 6.23
N THR A 467 17.83 0.98 6.71
CA THR A 467 19.01 0.15 7.01
C THR A 467 19.26 -0.09 8.50
N ALA A 468 18.91 0.85 9.38
CA ALA A 468 19.24 0.81 10.80
C ALA A 468 18.13 0.19 11.68
N THR A 469 17.12 -0.45 11.10
CA THR A 469 16.01 -1.07 11.88
C THR A 469 16.53 -2.07 12.91
N ARG A 470 17.51 -2.91 12.55
CA ARG A 470 18.12 -3.88 13.48
C ARG A 470 18.82 -3.20 14.66
N PHE A 471 19.55 -2.11 14.38
CA PHE A 471 20.21 -1.29 15.41
C PHE A 471 19.18 -0.68 16.36
N VAL A 472 18.12 -0.05 15.83
CA VAL A 472 17.05 0.56 16.62
C VAL A 472 16.36 -0.48 17.53
N HIS A 473 16.07 -1.67 17.00
CA HIS A 473 15.43 -2.73 17.78
C HIS A 473 16.36 -3.21 18.90
N HIS A 474 17.64 -3.44 18.62
CA HIS A 474 18.58 -3.87 19.65
C HIS A 474 18.79 -2.81 20.75
N ALA A 475 18.87 -1.54 20.36
CA ALA A 475 19.11 -0.44 21.30
C ALA A 475 17.90 -0.12 22.17
N LEU A 476 16.68 -0.18 21.61
CA LEU A 476 15.50 0.44 22.24
C LEU A 476 14.39 -0.53 22.63
N LYS A 477 14.22 -1.66 21.92
CA LYS A 477 12.99 -2.46 21.98
C LYS A 477 12.66 -2.93 23.39
N ASP A 478 13.60 -3.58 24.07
CA ASP A 478 13.36 -4.12 25.41
C ASP A 478 13.05 -3.04 26.44
N SER A 479 13.75 -1.90 26.35
CA SER A 479 13.53 -0.77 27.26
C SER A 479 12.16 -0.12 27.04
N ILE A 480 11.74 0.01 25.77
CA ILE A 480 10.41 0.53 25.43
C ILE A 480 9.31 -0.45 25.87
N LEU A 481 9.47 -1.75 25.68
CA LEU A 481 8.50 -2.76 26.14
C LEU A 481 8.37 -2.75 27.68
N LYS A 482 9.48 -2.62 28.41
CA LYS A 482 9.43 -2.43 29.88
C LYS A 482 8.67 -1.17 30.29
N ILE A 483 8.88 -0.04 29.60
CA ILE A 483 8.14 1.20 29.86
C ILE A 483 6.65 1.02 29.58
N MET A 484 6.30 0.29 28.53
CA MET A 484 4.92 -0.01 28.16
C MET A 484 4.18 -0.83 29.22
N GLU A 485 4.87 -1.75 29.89
CA GLU A 485 4.32 -2.60 30.95
C GLU A 485 4.35 -1.94 32.33
N SER A 486 5.18 -0.91 32.51
CA SER A 486 5.33 -0.22 33.80
C SER A 486 4.09 0.61 34.15
N LYS A 487 3.66 0.49 35.41
CA LYS A 487 2.65 1.36 36.02
C LYS A 487 3.25 2.51 36.83
N GLN A 488 4.56 2.48 37.06
CA GLN A 488 5.25 3.50 37.84
C GLN A 488 5.38 4.78 37.01
N SER A 489 4.97 5.90 37.61
CA SER A 489 5.09 7.21 36.99
C SER A 489 6.53 7.72 36.99
N CYS A 490 6.85 8.51 35.98
CA CYS A 490 8.09 9.29 35.88
C CYS A 490 7.80 10.80 35.88
N GLU A 491 6.59 11.23 36.25
CA GLU A 491 6.26 12.66 36.25
C GLU A 491 7.12 13.42 37.26
N LEU A 492 7.80 14.46 36.77
CA LEU A 492 8.71 15.30 37.56
C LEU A 492 8.16 16.70 37.78
N ASN A 493 7.14 17.12 37.03
CA ASN A 493 6.53 18.43 37.19
C ASN A 493 5.60 18.43 38.41
N PRO A 494 5.89 19.22 39.47
CA PRO A 494 5.08 19.24 40.69
C PRO A 494 3.60 19.60 40.46
N SER A 495 3.31 20.40 39.44
CA SER A 495 1.93 20.79 39.09
C SER A 495 1.10 19.69 38.41
N LYS A 496 1.73 18.59 37.99
CA LYS A 496 1.08 17.49 37.28
C LYS A 496 1.08 16.16 38.05
N LEU A 497 1.64 16.16 39.26
CA LEU A 497 1.67 14.97 40.11
C LEU A 497 0.27 14.63 40.62
N GLU A 498 -0.01 13.34 40.74
CA GLU A 498 -1.19 12.88 41.45
C GLU A 498 -1.00 12.99 42.98
N LYS A 499 -2.09 13.01 43.74
CA LYS A 499 -2.11 13.31 45.19
C LYS A 499 -1.26 12.38 46.09
N ASN A 500 -0.75 11.26 45.55
CA ASN A 500 0.04 10.26 46.28
C ASN A 500 1.41 9.97 45.62
N GLU A 501 1.83 10.76 44.63
CA GLU A 501 3.11 10.55 43.94
C GLU A 501 4.24 11.39 44.57
N ASP A 502 5.45 10.81 44.64
CA ASP A 502 6.65 11.49 45.10
C ASP A 502 7.63 11.72 43.92
N VAL A 503 8.05 12.97 43.75
CA VAL A 503 9.00 13.38 42.70
C VAL A 503 10.32 12.64 42.82
N ASN A 504 10.80 12.41 44.04
CA ASN A 504 12.12 11.78 44.24
C ASN A 504 12.09 10.32 43.80
N THR A 505 11.02 9.61 44.13
CA THR A 505 10.76 8.23 43.67
C THR A 505 10.63 8.17 42.14
N ASN A 506 9.86 9.08 41.54
CA ASN A 506 9.71 9.18 40.09
C ASN A 506 11.03 9.51 39.38
N LEU A 507 11.84 10.39 39.96
CA LEU A 507 13.17 10.75 39.46
C LEU A 507 14.12 9.56 39.53
N ALA A 508 14.18 8.85 40.66
CA ALA A 508 15.00 7.66 40.81
C ALA A 508 14.61 6.58 39.76
N HIS A 509 13.31 6.40 39.53
CA HIS A 509 12.82 5.48 38.50
C HIS A 509 13.24 5.92 37.09
N LEU A 510 13.06 7.20 36.75
CA LEU A 510 13.48 7.75 35.46
C LEU A 510 14.99 7.59 35.24
N LEU A 511 15.81 7.89 36.25
CA LEU A 511 17.27 7.75 36.18
C LEU A 511 17.69 6.28 36.01
N SER A 512 17.00 5.33 36.63
CA SER A 512 17.23 3.91 36.42
C SER A 512 16.94 3.50 34.97
N ILE A 513 15.82 3.95 34.39
CA ILE A 513 15.47 3.70 32.99
C ILE A 513 16.52 4.30 32.06
N LEU A 514 16.94 5.54 32.31
CA LEU A 514 17.93 6.25 31.51
C LEU A 514 19.29 5.55 31.52
N SER A 515 19.75 5.09 32.69
CA SER A 515 21.02 4.35 32.80
C SER A 515 20.98 3.04 32.02
N GLU A 516 19.92 2.23 32.14
CA GLU A 516 19.79 0.98 31.37
C GLU A 516 19.73 1.27 29.86
N LEU A 517 18.93 2.26 29.46
CA LEU A 517 18.74 2.60 28.05
C LEU A 517 20.03 3.09 27.39
N VAL A 518 20.75 4.01 28.03
CA VAL A 518 21.99 4.57 27.49
C VAL A 518 23.07 3.51 27.38
N GLU A 519 23.14 2.58 28.33
CA GLU A 519 24.05 1.42 28.23
C GLU A 519 23.76 0.58 26.98
N LYS A 520 22.49 0.22 26.76
CA LYS A 520 22.08 -0.56 25.58
C LYS A 520 22.35 0.16 24.26
N ILE A 521 22.14 1.47 24.21
CA ILE A 521 22.45 2.28 23.03
C ILE A 521 23.95 2.23 22.74
N PHE A 522 24.80 2.43 23.77
CA PHE A 522 26.26 2.43 23.59
C PHE A 522 26.80 1.05 23.19
N MET A 523 26.28 -0.03 23.78
CA MET A 523 26.66 -1.40 23.42
C MET A 523 26.18 -1.82 22.01
N ALA A 524 25.24 -1.08 21.40
CA ALA A 524 24.74 -1.36 20.06
C ALA A 524 25.58 -0.72 18.93
N ALA A 525 26.68 -0.04 19.23
CA ALA A 525 27.50 0.69 18.25
C ALA A 525 27.89 -0.17 17.02
N GLU A 526 28.27 -1.43 17.24
CA GLU A 526 28.69 -2.36 16.19
C GLU A 526 27.56 -2.88 15.31
N ILE A 527 26.31 -2.78 15.78
CA ILE A 527 25.12 -3.24 15.04
C ILE A 527 24.71 -2.21 13.98
N LEU A 528 25.17 -0.96 14.12
CA LEU A 528 24.90 0.08 13.15
C LEU A 528 25.56 -0.29 11.80
N PRO A 529 24.81 -0.22 10.66
CA PRO A 529 25.33 -0.63 9.36
C PRO A 529 26.70 0.01 9.04
N PRO A 530 27.70 -0.76 8.58
CA PRO A 530 29.03 -0.25 8.28
C PRO A 530 29.02 0.92 7.28
N THR A 531 28.14 0.89 6.27
CA THR A 531 27.98 1.98 5.29
C THR A 531 27.52 3.28 5.97
N LEU A 532 26.59 3.20 6.93
CA LEU A 532 26.13 4.35 7.70
C LEU A 532 27.23 4.90 8.60
N ARG A 533 28.02 4.02 9.23
CA ARG A 533 29.20 4.39 10.03
C ARG A 533 30.25 5.12 9.18
N TYR A 534 30.51 4.62 7.95
CA TYR A 534 31.39 5.28 6.99
C TYR A 534 30.89 6.69 6.62
N ILE A 535 29.58 6.84 6.33
CA ILE A 535 28.98 8.14 6.05
C ILE A 535 29.17 9.10 7.24
N TYR A 536 28.96 8.65 8.47
CA TYR A 536 29.24 9.45 9.67
C TYR A 536 30.72 9.86 9.76
N GLY A 537 31.66 8.98 9.44
CA GLY A 537 33.09 9.29 9.35
C GLY A 537 33.40 10.37 8.32
N CYS A 538 32.76 10.33 7.14
CA CYS A 538 32.88 11.39 6.13
C CYS A 538 32.34 12.73 6.65
N LEU A 539 31.21 12.73 7.35
CA LEU A 539 30.65 13.95 7.96
C LEU A 539 31.60 14.54 9.01
N GLN A 540 32.18 13.70 9.87
CA GLN A 540 33.17 14.12 10.86
C GLN A 540 34.36 14.83 10.20
N LYS A 541 34.97 14.21 9.18
CA LYS A 541 36.09 14.82 8.43
C LYS A 541 35.70 16.15 7.80
N SER A 542 34.48 16.24 7.25
CA SER A 542 33.99 17.42 6.56
C SER A 542 33.80 18.62 7.48
N VAL A 543 33.17 18.40 8.65
CA VAL A 543 32.97 19.48 9.63
C VAL A 543 34.27 19.88 10.31
N GLN A 544 35.23 18.94 10.46
CA GLN A 544 36.58 19.25 10.95
C GLN A 544 37.34 20.15 9.98
N ASN A 545 37.23 19.89 8.67
CA ASN A 545 37.88 20.71 7.65
C ASN A 545 37.27 22.12 7.57
N LYS A 546 35.94 22.25 7.71
CA LYS A 546 35.25 23.53 7.64
C LYS A 546 35.39 24.37 8.91
N TRP A 547 35.34 23.74 10.08
CA TRP A 547 35.46 24.40 11.39
C TRP A 547 36.58 23.78 12.22
N PRO A 548 37.86 23.92 11.81
CA PRO A 548 39.00 23.28 12.48
C PRO A 548 39.20 23.74 13.93
N ALA A 549 38.77 24.96 14.25
CA ALA A 549 38.81 25.51 15.60
C ALA A 549 37.76 24.89 16.55
N ASN A 550 36.69 24.27 16.03
CA ASN A 550 35.61 23.73 16.84
C ASN A 550 35.66 22.19 16.91
N THR A 551 36.41 21.69 17.89
CA THR A 551 36.62 20.25 18.11
C THR A 551 35.35 19.47 18.42
N THR A 552 34.28 20.13 18.86
CA THR A 552 32.99 19.49 19.18
C THR A 552 32.12 19.23 17.96
N MET A 553 32.42 19.81 16.80
CA MET A 553 31.58 19.67 15.60
C MET A 553 31.50 18.23 15.10
N ARG A 554 32.60 17.47 15.20
CA ARG A 554 32.65 16.08 14.77
C ARG A 554 31.61 15.20 15.49
N THR A 555 31.39 15.41 16.78
CA THR A 555 30.40 14.63 17.54
C THR A 555 29.00 15.19 17.34
N ARG A 556 28.85 16.52 17.27
CA ARG A 556 27.55 17.19 17.06
C ARG A 556 26.89 16.82 15.74
N VAL A 557 27.65 16.73 14.64
CA VAL A 557 27.09 16.38 13.33
C VAL A 557 26.49 14.96 13.32
N VAL A 558 27.18 14.00 13.94
CA VAL A 558 26.69 12.62 14.05
C VAL A 558 25.48 12.56 14.99
N SER A 559 25.54 13.26 16.13
CA SER A 559 24.45 13.37 17.10
C SER A 559 23.15 13.89 16.47
N GLY A 560 23.26 14.89 15.58
CA GLY A 560 22.13 15.46 14.84
C GLY A 560 21.40 14.48 13.91
N PHE A 561 22.02 13.35 13.56
CA PHE A 561 21.38 12.28 12.80
C PHE A 561 20.96 11.12 13.72
N VAL A 562 21.91 10.51 14.42
CA VAL A 562 21.64 9.27 15.17
C VAL A 562 20.69 9.48 16.35
N PHE A 563 20.75 10.63 17.05
CA PHE A 563 19.85 10.91 18.17
C PHE A 563 18.64 11.71 17.72
N LEU A 564 18.85 12.90 17.15
CA LEU A 564 17.76 13.80 16.83
C LEU A 564 16.80 13.26 15.76
N ARG A 565 17.28 12.44 14.82
CA ARG A 565 16.51 11.98 13.66
C ARG A 565 16.25 10.47 13.59
N LEU A 566 16.83 9.70 14.50
CA LEU A 566 16.66 8.25 14.55
C LEU A 566 16.20 7.78 15.93
N ILE A 567 17.07 7.84 16.95
CA ILE A 567 16.78 7.29 18.29
C ILE A 567 15.66 8.05 19.00
N CYS A 568 15.74 9.38 19.12
CA CYS A 568 14.72 10.15 19.85
C CYS A 568 13.33 10.07 19.18
N PRO A 569 13.21 10.17 17.84
CA PRO A 569 11.94 9.88 17.16
C PRO A 569 11.44 8.46 17.40
N ALA A 570 12.32 7.45 17.47
CA ALA A 570 11.92 6.07 17.76
C ALA A 570 11.45 5.85 19.20
N ILE A 571 11.99 6.61 20.17
CA ILE A 571 11.50 6.62 21.55
C ILE A 571 10.14 7.32 21.64
N LEU A 572 9.95 8.45 20.96
CA LEU A 572 8.71 9.23 20.98
C LEU A 572 7.57 8.53 20.24
N ASN A 573 7.86 7.90 19.10
CA ASN A 573 6.87 7.19 18.29
C ASN A 573 7.38 5.78 17.91
N PRO A 574 7.40 4.84 18.86
CA PRO A 574 7.93 3.48 18.67
C PRO A 574 7.17 2.66 17.62
N ARG A 575 5.93 3.03 17.30
CA ARG A 575 5.15 2.37 16.25
C ARG A 575 5.74 2.55 14.87
N MET A 576 6.22 3.76 14.55
CA MET A 576 6.82 4.05 13.24
C MET A 576 8.09 3.24 12.96
N PHE A 577 8.67 2.63 13.99
CA PHE A 577 9.84 1.76 13.92
C PHE A 577 9.50 0.29 14.16
N ASN A 578 8.21 -0.08 14.15
CA ASN A 578 7.72 -1.44 14.39
C ASN A 578 8.20 -2.05 15.72
N ILE A 579 8.35 -1.23 16.75
CA ILE A 579 8.76 -1.68 18.09
C ILE A 579 7.54 -2.17 18.88
N ILE A 580 6.42 -1.44 18.78
CA ILE A 580 5.15 -1.74 19.46
C ILE A 580 3.98 -1.72 18.47
N SER A 581 2.92 -2.46 18.79
CA SER A 581 1.66 -2.47 18.01
C SER A 581 0.56 -1.62 18.66
N ASP A 582 0.54 -1.57 20.00
CA ASP A 582 -0.47 -0.84 20.77
C ASP A 582 -0.04 0.59 21.12
N SER A 583 -1.00 1.41 21.59
CA SER A 583 -0.72 2.83 21.88
C SER A 583 -0.10 2.87 23.26
N PRO A 584 0.95 3.69 23.49
CA PRO A 584 1.40 3.97 24.85
C PRO A 584 0.24 4.46 25.71
N SER A 585 0.11 3.92 26.93
CA SER A 585 -0.76 4.50 27.94
C SER A 585 -0.35 5.95 28.23
N PRO A 586 -1.21 6.82 28.79
CA PRO A 586 -0.82 8.20 29.11
C PRO A 586 0.48 8.28 29.94
N THR A 587 0.63 7.39 30.93
CA THR A 587 1.84 7.27 31.76
C THR A 587 3.06 6.82 30.96
N ALA A 588 2.92 5.81 30.10
CA ALA A 588 4.01 5.35 29.25
C ALA A 588 4.42 6.41 28.22
N ALA A 589 3.46 7.06 27.55
CA ALA A 589 3.70 8.15 26.61
C ALA A 589 4.46 9.30 27.27
N ARG A 590 4.07 9.67 28.50
CA ARG A 590 4.75 10.69 29.29
C ARG A 590 6.17 10.27 29.63
N THR A 591 6.37 9.02 30.06
CA THR A 591 7.70 8.48 30.37
C THR A 591 8.60 8.47 29.15
N LEU A 592 8.12 7.99 27.99
CA LEU A 592 8.86 8.02 26.72
C LEU A 592 9.25 9.44 26.33
N THR A 593 8.38 10.44 26.57
CA THR A 593 8.69 11.85 26.32
C THR A 593 9.82 12.36 27.20
N LEU A 594 9.81 12.05 28.49
CA LEU A 594 10.86 12.47 29.42
C LEU A 594 12.19 11.77 29.12
N VAL A 595 12.14 10.48 28.79
CA VAL A 595 13.30 9.70 28.36
C VAL A 595 13.91 10.29 27.08
N ALA A 596 13.11 10.54 26.04
CA ALA A 596 13.57 11.13 24.79
C ALA A 596 14.20 12.51 25.01
N LYS A 597 13.59 13.37 25.84
CA LYS A 597 14.17 14.68 26.20
C LYS A 597 15.52 14.57 26.90
N SER A 598 15.63 13.69 27.90
CA SER A 598 16.88 13.48 28.65
C SER A 598 18.00 12.93 27.77
N VAL A 599 17.69 11.95 26.92
CA VAL A 599 18.64 11.40 25.94
C VAL A 599 19.04 12.45 24.91
N GLN A 600 18.10 13.26 24.43
CA GLN A 600 18.39 14.36 23.48
C GLN A 600 19.31 15.42 24.10
N ASN A 601 19.11 15.80 25.36
CA ASN A 601 19.98 16.74 26.05
C ASN A 601 21.38 16.16 26.29
N LEU A 602 21.48 14.88 26.66
CA LEU A 602 22.76 14.18 26.74
C LEU A 602 23.47 14.16 25.38
N ALA A 603 22.77 13.84 24.29
CA ALA A 603 23.31 13.83 22.93
C ALA A 603 23.75 15.22 22.43
N ASN A 604 23.08 16.28 22.91
CA ASN A 604 23.46 17.67 22.67
C ASN A 604 24.58 18.16 23.60
N LEU A 605 24.98 17.36 24.60
CA LEU A 605 25.97 17.68 25.64
C LEU A 605 25.60 18.91 26.49
N VAL A 606 24.30 19.19 26.62
CA VAL A 606 23.75 20.32 27.37
C VAL A 606 22.93 19.86 28.57
N GLU A 607 22.95 20.67 29.62
CA GLU A 607 22.14 20.46 30.83
C GLU A 607 20.79 21.17 30.71
N PHE A 608 19.81 20.71 31.47
CA PHE A 608 18.57 21.44 31.66
C PHE A 608 18.84 22.71 32.48
N GLY A 609 18.35 23.84 31.98
CA GLY A 609 18.43 25.13 32.67
C GLY A 609 17.06 25.64 33.11
N ALA A 610 16.99 26.92 33.48
CA ALA A 610 15.80 27.56 34.07
C ALA A 610 14.52 27.53 33.21
N LYS A 611 14.60 27.17 31.92
CA LYS A 611 13.43 26.99 31.05
C LYS A 611 12.62 25.74 31.40
N GLU A 612 13.26 24.71 31.95
CA GLU A 612 12.62 23.45 32.33
C GLU A 612 13.11 23.00 33.73
N PRO A 613 12.74 23.73 34.80
CA PRO A 613 13.29 23.51 36.14
C PRO A 613 12.95 22.11 36.69
N TYR A 614 11.82 21.54 36.29
CA TYR A 614 11.41 20.19 36.69
C TYR A 614 12.32 19.06 36.18
N MET A 615 13.20 19.33 35.20
CA MET A 615 14.16 18.36 34.67
C MET A 615 15.56 18.49 35.29
N GLU A 616 15.78 19.47 36.17
CA GLU A 616 17.11 19.77 36.72
C GLU A 616 17.70 18.58 37.51
N GLY A 617 16.84 17.75 38.12
CA GLY A 617 17.23 16.50 38.78
C GLY A 617 17.92 15.47 37.86
N VAL A 618 17.83 15.62 36.54
CA VAL A 618 18.49 14.75 35.55
C VAL A 618 19.92 15.23 35.21
N ASN A 619 20.27 16.47 35.57
CA ASN A 619 21.60 17.02 35.25
C ASN A 619 22.79 16.21 35.79
N PRO A 620 22.75 15.62 37.01
CA PRO A 620 23.82 14.73 37.48
C PRO A 620 24.09 13.56 36.52
N PHE A 621 23.02 12.94 36.00
CA PHE A 621 23.13 11.86 35.02
C PHE A 621 23.72 12.33 33.69
N ILE A 622 23.33 13.52 33.22
CA ILE A 622 23.89 14.09 31.99
C ILE A 622 25.40 14.31 32.19
N LYS A 623 25.79 14.99 33.28
CA LYS A 623 27.20 15.28 33.60
C LYS A 623 28.07 14.02 33.62
N SER A 624 27.62 12.96 34.29
CA SER A 624 28.37 11.71 34.40
C SER A 624 28.51 10.95 33.06
N ASN A 625 27.58 11.13 32.12
CA ASN A 625 27.57 10.39 30.85
C ASN A 625 28.09 11.21 29.65
N LYS A 626 28.38 12.51 29.78
CA LYS A 626 28.88 13.36 28.68
C LYS A 626 30.10 12.75 27.97
N HIS A 627 31.10 12.29 28.72
CA HIS A 627 32.31 11.71 28.12
C HIS A 627 32.00 10.41 27.36
N ARG A 628 31.15 9.54 27.93
CA ARG A 628 30.74 8.29 27.28
C ARG A 628 30.00 8.55 25.97
N MET A 629 29.12 9.56 25.96
CA MET A 629 28.42 10.01 24.75
C MET A 629 29.40 10.50 23.67
N ILE A 630 30.43 11.27 24.03
CA ILE A 630 31.45 11.72 23.09
C ILE A 630 32.19 10.53 22.47
N MET A 631 32.64 9.58 23.30
CA MET A 631 33.35 8.38 22.83
C MET A 631 32.49 7.56 21.87
N PHE A 632 31.22 7.34 22.23
CA PHE A 632 30.27 6.63 21.37
C PHE A 632 30.08 7.33 20.01
N LEU A 633 29.86 8.65 20.01
CA LEU A 633 29.66 9.42 18.77
C LEU A 633 30.91 9.41 17.87
N ASP A 634 32.10 9.41 18.46
CA ASP A 634 33.35 9.30 17.71
C ASP A 634 33.55 7.89 17.14
N GLU A 635 33.23 6.85 17.91
CA GLU A 635 33.31 5.45 17.49
C GLU A 635 32.36 5.12 16.33
N LEU A 636 31.16 5.72 16.32
CA LEU A 636 30.19 5.53 15.23
C LEU A 636 30.74 5.95 13.86
N GLY A 637 31.63 6.94 13.80
CA GLY A 637 32.26 7.40 12.56
C GLY A 637 33.58 6.71 12.22
N ASN A 638 34.03 5.74 13.02
CA ASN A 638 35.36 5.14 12.89
C ASN A 638 35.40 3.98 11.87
N VAL A 639 34.94 4.25 10.64
CA VAL A 639 35.03 3.33 9.50
C VAL A 639 35.73 4.08 8.36
N PRO A 640 36.98 3.74 8.02
CA PRO A 640 37.79 4.54 7.10
C PRO A 640 37.48 4.30 5.62
N GLU A 641 36.98 3.11 5.28
CA GLU A 641 36.75 2.66 3.91
C GLU A 641 35.28 2.31 3.68
N LEU A 642 34.82 2.51 2.45
CA LEU A 642 33.46 2.14 2.06
C LEU A 642 33.35 0.60 2.03
N PRO A 643 32.41 0.00 2.78
CA PRO A 643 32.19 -1.45 2.73
C PRO A 643 31.61 -1.89 1.37
N ASP A 644 32.01 -3.06 0.88
CA ASP A 644 31.42 -3.67 -0.32
C ASP A 644 29.99 -4.15 -0.03
N THR A 645 28.99 -3.57 -0.71
CA THR A 645 27.59 -4.02 -0.57
C THR A 645 27.29 -5.21 -1.49
N THR A 646 26.80 -6.32 -0.91
CA THR A 646 26.58 -7.60 -1.62
C THR A 646 25.12 -7.92 -1.92
N GLU A 647 24.15 -7.13 -1.45
CA GLU A 647 22.73 -7.42 -1.65
C GLU A 647 22.13 -6.63 -2.83
N HIS A 648 21.77 -7.34 -3.91
CA HIS A 648 21.03 -6.77 -5.03
C HIS A 648 19.53 -6.73 -4.73
N SER A 649 19.02 -5.58 -4.32
CA SER A 649 17.58 -5.32 -4.42
C SER A 649 17.20 -5.28 -5.91
N ARG A 650 16.41 -6.26 -6.37
CA ARG A 650 15.75 -6.23 -7.69
C ARG A 650 14.61 -5.20 -7.67
N THR A 651 14.97 -3.93 -7.54
CA THR A 651 13.99 -2.84 -7.58
C THR A 651 13.65 -2.49 -9.02
N ASP A 652 12.38 -2.23 -9.32
CA ASP A 652 11.95 -1.80 -10.65
C ASP A 652 12.40 -0.35 -10.91
N LEU A 653 13.61 -0.18 -11.44
CA LEU A 653 14.20 1.14 -11.69
C LEU A 653 13.32 2.00 -12.61
N SER A 654 12.72 1.38 -13.63
CA SER A 654 11.86 2.06 -14.60
C SER A 654 10.69 2.79 -13.93
N ARG A 655 10.13 2.21 -12.85
CA ARG A 655 9.08 2.85 -12.04
C ARG A 655 9.57 4.13 -11.34
N TYR A 656 10.75 4.10 -10.74
CA TYR A 656 11.29 5.28 -10.05
C TYR A 656 11.73 6.37 -11.02
N LEU A 657 12.29 6.00 -12.18
CA LEU A 657 12.61 6.94 -13.24
C LEU A 657 11.34 7.60 -13.81
N ALA A 658 10.27 6.82 -14.01
CA ALA A 658 8.98 7.36 -14.42
C ALA A 658 8.40 8.33 -13.38
N ALA A 659 8.42 7.97 -12.09
CA ALA A 659 7.95 8.85 -11.01
C ALA A 659 8.77 10.15 -10.94
N LEU A 660 10.10 10.08 -11.11
CA LEU A 660 10.95 11.27 -11.14
C LEU A 660 10.70 12.13 -12.37
N HIS A 661 10.45 11.51 -13.53
CA HIS A 661 10.04 12.22 -14.74
C HIS A 661 8.71 12.96 -14.54
N GLU A 662 7.71 12.34 -13.93
CA GLU A 662 6.43 13.00 -13.60
C GLU A 662 6.64 14.21 -12.67
N MET A 663 7.55 14.12 -11.71
CA MET A 663 7.93 15.28 -10.87
C MET A 663 8.57 16.41 -11.67
N CYS A 664 9.47 16.09 -12.61
CA CYS A 664 10.06 17.07 -13.52
C CYS A 664 9.00 17.74 -14.41
N VAL A 665 7.99 17.00 -14.86
CA VAL A 665 6.86 17.54 -15.64
C VAL A 665 6.00 18.44 -14.77
N ALA A 666 5.66 18.03 -13.56
CA ALA A 666 4.84 18.82 -12.63
C ALA A 666 5.47 20.17 -12.29
N HIS A 667 6.81 20.22 -12.19
CA HIS A 667 7.58 21.43 -11.89
C HIS A 667 8.31 22.03 -13.10
N SER A 668 7.85 21.74 -14.33
CA SER A 668 8.58 22.16 -15.54
C SER A 668 8.74 23.67 -15.67
N ASP A 669 7.76 24.45 -15.21
CA ASP A 669 7.79 25.92 -15.29
C ASP A 669 8.81 26.53 -14.32
N GLU A 670 8.89 25.99 -13.11
CA GLU A 670 9.89 26.39 -12.12
C GLU A 670 11.30 25.98 -12.55
N LEU A 671 11.46 24.75 -13.05
CA LEU A 671 12.72 24.26 -13.61
C LEU A 671 13.16 25.10 -14.83
N ARG A 672 12.22 25.54 -15.67
CA ARG A 672 12.50 26.44 -16.79
C ARG A 672 12.99 27.80 -16.32
N THR A 673 12.39 28.33 -15.25
CA THR A 673 12.84 29.57 -14.61
C THR A 673 14.28 29.45 -14.11
N LEU A 674 14.60 28.37 -13.38
CA LEU A 674 15.96 28.09 -12.91
C LEU A 674 16.95 27.89 -14.07
N SER A 675 16.52 27.28 -15.18
CA SER A 675 17.37 27.08 -16.37
C SER A 675 17.76 28.38 -17.08
N ASN A 676 17.00 29.45 -16.86
CA ASN A 676 17.25 30.76 -17.46
C ASN A 676 18.28 31.58 -16.66
N GLU A 677 18.53 31.22 -15.40
CA GLU A 677 19.59 31.82 -14.60
C GLU A 677 20.97 31.50 -15.20
N ARG A 678 21.86 32.50 -15.25
CA ARG A 678 23.22 32.31 -15.75
C ARG A 678 24.03 31.58 -14.69
N GLY A 679 24.59 30.42 -15.05
CA GLY A 679 25.43 29.65 -14.15
C GLY A 679 25.80 28.28 -14.71
N VAL A 680 26.59 27.53 -13.94
CA VAL A 680 27.13 26.21 -14.33
C VAL A 680 26.00 25.18 -14.57
N MET A 681 24.84 25.39 -13.95
CA MET A 681 23.66 24.53 -14.08
C MET A 681 22.87 24.73 -15.36
N GLN A 682 22.99 25.88 -16.02
CA GLN A 682 22.11 26.29 -17.10
C GLN A 682 22.04 25.24 -18.22
N HIS A 683 23.19 24.75 -18.68
CA HIS A 683 23.24 23.76 -19.75
C HIS A 683 22.57 22.44 -19.34
N VAL A 684 22.81 22.01 -18.10
CA VAL A 684 22.24 20.75 -17.56
C VAL A 684 20.72 20.86 -17.42
N LEU A 685 20.21 21.98 -16.90
CA LEU A 685 18.76 22.19 -16.73
C LEU A 685 18.03 22.35 -18.06
N LYS A 686 18.65 23.01 -19.06
CA LYS A 686 18.10 23.04 -20.42
C LYS A 686 18.03 21.65 -21.03
N LYS A 687 19.07 20.83 -20.85
CA LYS A 687 19.07 19.43 -21.29
C LYS A 687 18.00 18.61 -20.55
N LEU A 688 17.83 18.80 -19.24
CA LEU A 688 16.80 18.14 -18.44
C LEU A 688 15.40 18.43 -18.98
N LEU A 689 15.08 19.69 -19.28
CA LEU A 689 13.79 20.09 -19.83
C LEU A 689 13.55 19.47 -21.21
N ALA A 690 14.56 19.47 -22.09
CA ALA A 690 14.47 18.86 -23.41
C ALA A 690 14.19 17.35 -23.33
N ILE A 691 14.90 16.63 -22.45
CA ILE A 691 14.66 15.20 -22.20
C ILE A 691 13.27 14.97 -21.60
N THR A 692 12.84 15.82 -20.66
CA THR A 692 11.52 15.73 -20.02
C THR A 692 10.40 15.86 -21.05
N GLU A 693 10.51 16.81 -21.98
CA GLU A 693 9.59 17.00 -23.10
C GLU A 693 9.63 15.82 -24.08
N LEU A 694 10.82 15.32 -24.43
CA LEU A 694 10.98 14.16 -25.31
C LEU A 694 10.33 12.90 -24.72
N LEU A 695 10.56 12.61 -23.44
CA LEU A 695 9.94 11.50 -22.73
C LEU A 695 8.41 11.64 -22.70
N GLN A 696 7.90 12.86 -22.48
CA GLN A 696 6.46 13.13 -22.51
C GLN A 696 5.86 12.87 -23.89
N GLN A 697 6.55 13.27 -24.97
CA GLN A 697 6.15 12.99 -26.35
C GLN A 697 6.15 11.48 -26.64
N LYS A 698 7.21 10.75 -26.25
CA LYS A 698 7.28 9.29 -26.39
C LYS A 698 6.14 8.59 -25.65
N GLN A 699 5.87 8.97 -24.40
CA GLN A 699 4.79 8.42 -23.59
C GLN A 699 3.40 8.63 -24.26
N ASN A 700 3.20 9.80 -24.90
CA ASN A 700 1.99 10.09 -25.67
C ASN A 700 1.90 9.26 -26.96
N GLN A 701 3.00 9.07 -27.69
CA GLN A 701 3.03 8.22 -28.89
C GLN A 701 2.67 6.75 -28.59
N TYR A 702 3.16 6.21 -27.47
CA TYR A 702 2.76 4.88 -26.98
C TYR A 702 1.26 4.83 -26.66
N SER A 703 0.68 5.92 -26.17
CA SER A 703 -0.76 6.00 -25.84
C SER A 703 -1.64 6.05 -27.09
N VAL A 704 -1.20 6.73 -28.16
CA VAL A 704 -1.96 6.86 -29.42
C VAL A 704 -1.92 5.56 -30.24
N SER A 705 -0.78 4.87 -30.24
CA SER A 705 -0.63 3.57 -30.92
C SER A 705 -1.52 2.47 -30.33
N ASN A 706 -1.99 2.62 -29.08
CA ASN A 706 -2.93 1.72 -28.42
C ASN A 706 -4.41 1.97 -28.78
N ASN A 707 -4.75 3.14 -29.35
CA ASN A 707 -6.13 3.48 -29.74
C ASN A 707 -6.43 3.23 -31.23
N ILE A 708 -5.40 2.97 -32.05
CA ILE A 708 -5.52 2.83 -33.51
C ILE A 708 -5.43 1.36 -33.96
N ARG A 709 -5.34 0.39 -33.04
CA ARG A 709 -5.28 -1.05 -33.37
C ARG A 709 -6.43 -1.85 -32.80
#